data_AF-A0A1Y3MSS8-F1
#
_entry.id   AF-A0A1Y3MSS8-F1
#
_cell.length_a   1.000
_cell.length_b   1.000
_cell.length_c   1.000
_cell.angle_alpha   90.00
_cell.angle_beta   90.00
_cell.angle_gamma   90.00
#
_symmetry.space_group_name_H-M   'P 1'
#
loop_
_entity.id
_entity.type
_entity.pdbx_description
1 polymer ?
#
loop_
_entity_poly.entity_id
_entity_poly.type
_entity_poly.pdbx_seq_one_letter_code
_entity_poly.pdbx_strand_id
1 'polypeptide(L)'
;MIVIFLFVLLLVNDIFSYEIKIKNDEESMENFVSIINEISKTFLYEEIKIILEDEYYYIPHKGRNIFNIQSNVIFYSEKGSVFDFQNTDKGEISFLFNSQAQDKKLIFKNITFCNYYNIEKMAYLLYFKISLAYDNYRIEFDNCTFKNNRGLILNFSHTCIKSIQSEPQVYFNNCTFINLDKVFAAYHEEDYYDTVKSPKCFFSYYKNCYFENIKYIGKNQCGSVTFDDCYFRNIYGNEQYECLFVYSISHGNEIKMVNSRIEDIDIKINQYLFYLSNTYLELSNTTFKNCHSNNGYLIYSKSTRINELIQLNVNESVFEDGHFLNVSIKNSKFHDIKSKSSIPLLIDSHNSNLFFDNVEINNIISSSTLFNEESSYYFDNVKFSDIITNSKSMINTIYNSLSFNNCTFINIICNGDVEDSSLIKFTSIDNTYNLLNFNNVIVEECKSNGDFIIIDGDKSLINIENFMIHNITSYGSLLNIMSSNSKVNINNAYINNNLNDNKYKCGLISNYNDIIFDIQNTTIKNNIVKSNGGVLCFMNNNILNLKIESSLFENNYSSNGGVIYINNKSNTIYNDNYGNLDNDNNVEIVDTSFINNNVEFFGGVIYSDYDNLNISNLKNTSFIKNNAYAGGAIYINNNNDAVIFNKLKNNNEVNFINNTSISHGNDFATGPNLIKLKDQNINKFTVKSGESLSLNYILIDSYNQTIEDNYKYYSNIILHVNIKEDINDIEIQNTIINGNECLFSNGICELKNLKIYSEYPINLKLILDLENKNINISNEDIDIVIRDCDNNQIKMFTKNYLYYCEDPICNDDCPISNGTAICKKGSLENINSVQFNLCNCIPGYIGNNCQEKDYLKLKYIL
;
A
#
# COMPACT_ATOMS: atom_id res chain seq x y z
N MET A 1 -21.44 -74.48 15.34
CA MET A 1 -20.12 -74.30 15.98
C MET A 1 -19.88 -72.84 16.37
N ILE A 2 -19.96 -71.88 15.44
CA ILE A 2 -19.82 -70.43 15.73
C ILE A 2 -20.81 -69.92 16.80
N VAL A 3 -22.08 -70.34 16.74
CA VAL A 3 -23.09 -69.95 17.74
C VAL A 3 -22.78 -70.48 19.15
N ILE A 4 -22.27 -71.71 19.25
CA ILE A 4 -21.86 -72.31 20.54
C ILE A 4 -20.61 -71.60 21.05
N PHE A 5 -19.65 -71.28 20.16
CA PHE A 5 -18.46 -70.52 20.52
C PHE A 5 -18.80 -69.13 21.06
N LEU A 6 -19.70 -68.40 20.38
CA LEU A 6 -20.21 -67.10 20.85
C LEU A 6 -20.95 -67.21 22.19
N PHE A 7 -21.77 -68.26 22.38
CA PHE A 7 -22.48 -68.50 23.63
C PHE A 7 -21.54 -68.83 24.80
N VAL A 8 -20.50 -69.64 24.55
CA VAL A 8 -19.45 -69.94 25.54
C VAL A 8 -18.64 -68.68 25.86
N LEU A 9 -18.33 -67.84 24.88
CA LEU A 9 -17.65 -66.56 25.09
C LEU A 9 -18.48 -65.61 25.97
N LEU A 10 -19.81 -65.56 25.76
CA LEU A 10 -20.72 -64.79 26.61
C LEU A 10 -20.71 -65.31 28.05
N LEU A 11 -20.84 -66.63 28.24
CA LEU A 11 -20.81 -67.22 29.58
C LEU A 11 -19.47 -67.04 30.30
N VAL A 12 -18.36 -67.11 29.57
CA VAL A 12 -17.02 -66.88 30.14
C VAL A 12 -16.87 -65.43 30.59
N ASN A 13 -17.35 -64.46 29.81
CA ASN A 13 -17.33 -63.05 30.22
C ASN A 13 -18.19 -62.80 31.48
N ASP A 14 -19.37 -63.41 31.57
CA ASP A 14 -20.23 -63.26 32.73
C ASP A 14 -19.57 -63.81 34.02
N ILE A 15 -18.78 -64.88 33.91
CA ILE A 15 -18.06 -65.49 35.06
C ILE A 15 -16.97 -64.56 35.63
N PHE A 16 -16.34 -63.70 34.81
CA PHE A 16 -15.27 -62.81 35.25
C PHE A 16 -15.73 -61.40 35.66
N SER A 17 -17.05 -61.17 35.66
CA SER A 17 -17.66 -59.92 36.12
C SER A 17 -18.32 -60.09 37.50
N TYR A 18 -18.20 -59.09 38.36
CA TYR A 18 -18.88 -59.04 39.65
C TYR A 18 -19.79 -57.81 39.74
N GLU A 19 -21.09 -58.04 39.93
CA GLU A 19 -22.08 -56.96 40.04
C GLU A 19 -22.36 -56.61 41.52
N ILE A 20 -22.26 -55.32 41.85
CA ILE A 20 -22.59 -54.74 43.16
C ILE A 20 -23.72 -53.76 42.98
N LYS A 21 -24.79 -53.91 43.76
CA LYS A 21 -25.90 -52.97 43.80
C LYS A 21 -25.79 -52.07 45.01
N ILE A 22 -25.91 -50.76 44.83
CA ILE A 22 -25.78 -49.78 45.90
C ILE A 22 -27.06 -48.99 46.01
N LYS A 23 -27.50 -48.82 47.26
CA LYS A 23 -28.61 -47.95 47.63
C LYS A 23 -28.09 -46.71 48.33
N ASN A 24 -28.86 -45.63 48.25
CA ASN A 24 -28.56 -44.37 48.93
C ASN A 24 -29.01 -44.41 50.40
N ASP A 25 -28.45 -45.35 51.16
CA ASP A 25 -28.51 -45.35 52.61
C ASP A 25 -27.12 -45.07 53.20
N GLU A 26 -27.08 -44.48 54.40
CA GLU A 26 -25.84 -43.99 55.03
C GLU A 26 -24.81 -45.11 55.20
N GLU A 27 -25.23 -46.30 55.63
CA GLU A 27 -24.34 -47.45 55.84
C GLU A 27 -23.73 -47.95 54.52
N SER A 28 -24.56 -48.08 53.48
CA SER A 28 -24.09 -48.46 52.13
C SER A 28 -23.07 -47.45 51.61
N MET A 29 -23.35 -46.15 51.72
CA MET A 29 -22.48 -45.10 51.17
C MET A 29 -21.18 -44.91 51.96
N GLU A 30 -21.21 -45.02 53.29
CA GLU A 30 -19.99 -44.93 54.11
C GLU A 30 -19.04 -46.11 53.88
N ASN A 31 -19.57 -47.32 53.65
CA ASN A 31 -18.76 -48.53 53.43
C ASN A 31 -18.48 -48.84 51.95
N PHE A 32 -19.09 -48.10 51.03
CA PHE A 32 -19.05 -48.42 49.62
C PHE A 32 -17.62 -48.54 49.04
N VAL A 33 -16.75 -47.60 49.42
CA VAL A 33 -15.36 -47.55 48.96
C VAL A 33 -14.53 -48.72 49.53
N SER A 34 -14.73 -49.08 50.79
CA SER A 34 -14.01 -50.20 51.42
C SER A 34 -14.43 -51.53 50.78
N ILE A 35 -15.72 -51.73 50.51
CA ILE A 35 -16.25 -52.91 49.85
C ILE A 35 -15.62 -53.12 48.47
N ILE A 36 -15.58 -52.09 47.61
CA ILE A 36 -14.94 -52.23 46.28
C ILE A 36 -13.46 -52.51 46.40
N ASN A 37 -12.76 -51.79 47.29
CA ASN A 37 -11.33 -52.01 47.48
C ASN A 37 -11.02 -53.43 47.95
N GLU A 38 -11.85 -54.01 48.82
CA GLU A 38 -11.70 -55.39 49.27
C GLU A 38 -11.95 -56.39 48.14
N ILE A 39 -13.00 -56.18 47.34
CA ILE A 39 -13.29 -57.05 46.19
C ILE A 39 -12.17 -56.96 45.14
N SER A 40 -11.71 -55.74 44.82
CA SER A 40 -10.64 -55.52 43.85
C SER A 40 -9.32 -56.18 44.26
N LYS A 41 -9.01 -56.23 45.57
CA LYS A 41 -7.83 -56.92 46.11
C LYS A 41 -7.82 -58.43 45.93
N THR A 42 -8.97 -59.05 45.69
CA THR A 42 -9.03 -60.51 45.53
C THR A 42 -8.43 -60.99 44.19
N PHE A 43 -8.32 -60.09 43.20
CA PHE A 43 -7.92 -60.41 41.82
C PHE A 43 -8.75 -61.51 41.15
N LEU A 44 -9.91 -61.89 41.73
CA LEU A 44 -10.77 -62.95 41.20
C LEU A 44 -11.60 -62.49 40.00
N TYR A 45 -11.89 -61.19 39.94
CA TYR A 45 -12.77 -60.59 38.93
C TYR A 45 -12.00 -59.62 38.06
N GLU A 46 -12.12 -59.78 36.75
CA GLU A 46 -11.56 -58.84 35.78
C GLU A 46 -12.35 -57.55 35.74
N GLU A 47 -13.67 -57.62 35.96
CA GLU A 47 -14.60 -56.51 35.95
C GLU A 47 -15.47 -56.45 37.21
N ILE A 48 -15.64 -55.25 37.76
CA ILE A 48 -16.52 -54.94 38.88
C ILE A 48 -17.51 -53.89 38.39
N LYS A 49 -18.78 -54.27 38.30
CA LYS A 49 -19.86 -53.42 37.84
C LYS A 49 -20.72 -52.96 39.00
N ILE A 50 -20.76 -51.66 39.20
CA ILE A 50 -21.45 -50.97 40.26
C ILE A 50 -22.76 -50.40 39.71
N ILE A 51 -23.87 -50.99 40.14
CA ILE A 51 -25.22 -50.63 39.73
C ILE A 51 -25.83 -49.69 40.77
N LEU A 52 -26.10 -48.46 40.35
CA LEU A 52 -26.75 -47.42 41.14
C LEU A 52 -28.28 -47.55 40.98
N GLU A 53 -28.96 -48.12 41.97
CA GLU A 53 -30.42 -48.38 41.92
C GLU A 53 -31.29 -47.12 42.16
N ASP A 54 -30.75 -46.12 42.83
CA ASP A 54 -31.47 -44.90 43.25
C ASP A 54 -31.16 -43.71 42.34
N GLU A 55 -32.08 -42.74 42.28
CA GLU A 55 -31.91 -41.53 41.44
C GLU A 55 -30.94 -40.52 42.07
N TYR A 56 -30.68 -40.61 43.37
CA TYR A 56 -29.93 -39.61 44.12
C TYR A 56 -29.05 -40.29 45.16
N TYR A 57 -27.80 -39.85 45.28
CA TYR A 57 -26.81 -40.33 46.23
C TYR A 57 -26.12 -39.14 46.91
N TYR A 58 -26.20 -39.10 48.23
CA TYR A 58 -25.47 -38.11 49.03
C TYR A 58 -24.05 -38.62 49.28
N ILE A 59 -23.05 -37.96 48.70
CA ILE A 59 -21.66 -38.37 48.88
C ILE A 59 -21.23 -38.03 50.32
N PRO A 60 -20.81 -39.02 51.12
CA PRO A 60 -20.48 -38.81 52.51
C PRO A 60 -19.24 -37.92 52.67
N HIS A 61 -19.27 -37.05 53.67
CA HIS A 61 -18.17 -36.13 54.03
C HIS A 61 -17.20 -36.72 55.05
N LYS A 62 -17.54 -37.88 55.60
CA LYS A 62 -16.76 -38.60 56.60
C LYS A 62 -16.13 -39.79 55.89
N GLY A 63 -14.80 -39.87 55.91
CA GLY A 63 -14.05 -40.96 55.29
C GLY A 63 -13.18 -40.49 54.12
N ARG A 64 -12.25 -41.35 53.72
CA ARG A 64 -11.42 -41.16 52.53
C ARG A 64 -12.08 -41.92 51.38
N ASN A 65 -12.69 -41.23 50.42
CA ASN A 65 -13.30 -41.88 49.24
C ASN A 65 -12.22 -42.27 48.21
N ILE A 66 -11.29 -43.13 48.61
CA ILE A 66 -10.13 -43.54 47.81
C ILE A 66 -10.35 -44.94 47.24
N PHE A 67 -10.50 -45.04 45.92
CA PHE A 67 -10.60 -46.29 45.16
C PHE A 67 -9.22 -46.70 44.63
N ASN A 68 -8.81 -47.93 44.89
CA ASN A 68 -7.63 -48.55 44.30
C ASN A 68 -8.09 -49.37 43.09
N ILE A 69 -7.66 -48.97 41.90
CA ILE A 69 -8.06 -49.63 40.66
C ILE A 69 -7.12 -50.81 40.40
N GLN A 70 -7.59 -52.04 40.61
CA GLN A 70 -6.86 -53.28 40.28
C GLN A 70 -7.64 -54.17 39.30
N SER A 71 -8.94 -53.90 39.12
CA SER A 71 -9.84 -54.52 38.14
C SER A 71 -10.47 -53.43 37.27
N ASN A 72 -11.14 -53.80 36.19
CA ASN A 72 -12.02 -52.87 35.48
C ASN A 72 -13.18 -52.49 36.41
N VAL A 73 -13.50 -51.20 36.52
CA VAL A 73 -14.56 -50.72 37.40
C VAL A 73 -15.56 -49.90 36.59
N ILE A 74 -16.85 -50.25 36.67
CA ILE A 74 -17.92 -49.59 35.91
C ILE A 74 -18.97 -49.07 36.88
N PHE A 75 -19.13 -47.76 36.99
CA PHE A 75 -20.25 -47.11 37.65
C PHE A 75 -21.37 -46.90 36.63
N TYR A 76 -22.53 -47.51 36.87
CA TYR A 76 -23.64 -47.50 35.94
C TYR A 76 -24.95 -47.15 36.64
N SER A 77 -25.71 -46.24 36.04
CA SER A 77 -27.10 -45.97 36.40
C SER A 77 -28.00 -46.10 35.19
N GLU A 78 -29.07 -46.88 35.31
CA GLU A 78 -30.13 -46.90 34.30
C GLU A 78 -31.00 -45.63 34.38
N LYS A 79 -31.22 -45.10 35.60
CA LYS A 79 -32.14 -43.99 35.87
C LYS A 79 -31.52 -42.59 35.74
N GLY A 80 -30.19 -42.49 35.61
CA GLY A 80 -29.50 -41.20 35.59
C GLY A 80 -29.18 -40.68 36.99
N SER A 81 -28.50 -41.48 37.80
CA SER A 81 -28.26 -41.17 39.22
C SER A 81 -27.46 -39.89 39.43
N VAL A 82 -27.80 -39.15 40.47
CA VAL A 82 -27.12 -37.91 40.89
C VAL A 82 -26.21 -38.20 42.07
N PHE A 83 -24.92 -37.87 41.94
CA PHE A 83 -23.95 -37.78 43.02
C PHE A 83 -23.90 -36.33 43.52
N ASP A 84 -24.49 -36.10 44.68
CA ASP A 84 -24.56 -34.78 45.33
C ASP A 84 -23.47 -34.65 46.39
N PHE A 85 -22.59 -33.68 46.20
CA PHE A 85 -21.47 -33.37 47.10
C PHE A 85 -21.87 -32.34 48.18
N GLN A 86 -23.14 -31.95 48.25
CA GLN A 86 -23.76 -31.22 49.36
C GLN A 86 -23.11 -29.87 49.69
N ASN A 87 -22.55 -29.20 48.69
CA ASN A 87 -21.82 -27.93 48.79
C ASN A 87 -20.66 -27.99 49.79
N THR A 88 -19.90 -29.09 49.79
CA THR A 88 -18.65 -29.20 50.55
C THR A 88 -17.55 -29.83 49.71
N ASP A 89 -16.34 -29.53 50.14
CA ASP A 89 -15.07 -30.04 49.68
C ASP A 89 -14.73 -31.44 50.21
N LYS A 90 -15.30 -31.84 51.34
CA LYS A 90 -14.98 -33.11 52.02
C LYS A 90 -15.48 -34.37 51.30
N GLY A 91 -16.29 -34.19 50.25
CA GLY A 91 -16.84 -35.28 49.45
C GLY A 91 -15.94 -35.73 48.29
N GLU A 92 -14.72 -35.19 48.14
CA GLU A 92 -13.78 -35.59 47.08
C GLU A 92 -13.68 -37.11 46.91
N ILE A 93 -13.62 -37.56 45.65
CA ILE A 93 -13.38 -38.95 45.29
C ILE A 93 -12.03 -39.10 44.60
N SER A 94 -11.22 -40.03 45.09
CA SER A 94 -9.88 -40.29 44.61
C SER A 94 -9.75 -41.68 43.99
N PHE A 95 -9.14 -41.78 42.80
CA PHE A 95 -8.85 -43.02 42.10
C PHE A 95 -7.34 -43.21 41.96
N LEU A 96 -6.82 -44.31 42.49
CA LEU A 96 -5.40 -44.66 42.48
C LEU A 96 -5.15 -45.78 41.46
N PHE A 97 -4.46 -45.44 40.38
CA PHE A 97 -3.94 -46.38 39.38
C PHE A 97 -2.47 -46.67 39.72
N ASN A 98 -2.25 -47.71 40.54
CA ASN A 98 -0.91 -48.17 40.91
C ASN A 98 -0.36 -49.14 39.86
N SER A 99 0.85 -49.68 40.04
CA SER A 99 1.49 -50.63 39.11
C SER A 99 0.65 -51.84 38.69
N GLN A 100 -0.36 -52.22 39.48
CA GLN A 100 -1.30 -53.31 39.18
C GLN A 100 -2.50 -52.89 38.31
N ALA A 101 -2.68 -51.59 38.08
CA ALA A 101 -3.75 -50.99 37.29
C ALA A 101 -3.43 -50.97 35.78
N GLN A 102 -2.36 -51.64 35.37
CA GLN A 102 -1.97 -51.76 33.98
C GLN A 102 -3.07 -52.49 33.19
N ASP A 103 -3.45 -51.91 32.05
CA ASP A 103 -4.54 -52.35 31.17
C ASP A 103 -5.94 -52.33 31.82
N LYS A 104 -6.14 -51.51 32.87
CA LYS A 104 -7.44 -51.39 33.56
C LYS A 104 -8.25 -50.19 33.11
N LYS A 105 -9.57 -50.35 33.19
CA LYS A 105 -10.58 -49.35 32.83
C LYS A 105 -11.38 -48.87 34.03
N LEU A 106 -11.69 -47.59 34.07
CA LEU A 106 -12.66 -46.98 34.98
C LEU A 106 -13.72 -46.28 34.14
N ILE A 107 -14.98 -46.67 34.27
CA ILE A 107 -16.07 -46.17 33.41
C ILE A 107 -17.21 -45.62 34.25
N PHE A 108 -17.68 -44.42 33.94
CA PHE A 108 -18.90 -43.82 34.49
C PHE A 108 -19.94 -43.71 33.39
N LYS A 109 -21.15 -44.21 33.62
CA LYS A 109 -22.25 -44.17 32.65
C LYS A 109 -23.50 -43.59 33.27
N ASN A 110 -24.01 -42.52 32.65
CA ASN A 110 -25.30 -41.91 32.98
C ASN A 110 -25.35 -41.41 34.44
N ILE A 111 -24.34 -40.64 34.86
CA ILE A 111 -24.21 -40.11 36.22
C ILE A 111 -24.12 -38.59 36.18
N THR A 112 -24.80 -37.92 37.12
CA THR A 112 -24.70 -36.47 37.33
C THR A 112 -23.89 -36.17 38.58
N PHE A 113 -22.80 -35.41 38.46
CA PHE A 113 -22.00 -34.91 39.59
C PHE A 113 -22.36 -33.45 39.88
N CYS A 114 -22.85 -33.13 41.09
CA CYS A 114 -23.27 -31.77 41.40
C CYS A 114 -22.99 -31.27 42.82
N ASN A 115 -23.04 -29.94 42.95
CA ASN A 115 -22.92 -29.21 44.22
C ASN A 115 -21.61 -29.50 44.97
N TYR A 116 -20.50 -29.70 44.27
CA TYR A 116 -19.19 -29.64 44.91
C TYR A 116 -18.81 -28.19 45.19
N TYR A 117 -18.24 -27.91 46.35
CA TYR A 117 -17.84 -26.55 46.72
C TYR A 117 -16.49 -26.54 47.42
N ASN A 118 -15.49 -25.96 46.76
CA ASN A 118 -14.20 -25.67 47.35
C ASN A 118 -13.66 -24.31 46.86
N ILE A 119 -13.17 -23.49 47.80
CA ILE A 119 -12.53 -22.18 47.53
C ILE A 119 -10.99 -22.27 47.59
N GLU A 120 -10.45 -23.26 48.28
CA GLU A 120 -9.03 -23.54 48.39
C GLU A 120 -8.44 -24.03 47.06
N LYS A 121 -7.22 -23.60 46.76
CA LYS A 121 -6.58 -23.81 45.45
C LYS A 121 -6.26 -25.27 45.10
N MET A 122 -6.37 -26.21 46.04
CA MET A 122 -5.82 -27.57 45.88
C MET A 122 -6.83 -28.72 45.96
N ALA A 123 -8.12 -28.47 46.16
CA ALA A 123 -9.09 -29.56 46.19
C ALA A 123 -9.79 -29.76 44.85
N TYR A 124 -10.28 -30.98 44.65
CA TYR A 124 -10.89 -31.45 43.42
C TYR A 124 -12.13 -32.30 43.69
N LEU A 125 -13.03 -32.41 42.71
CA LEU A 125 -14.20 -33.30 42.81
C LEU A 125 -13.78 -34.76 42.59
N LEU A 126 -13.08 -35.02 41.48
CA LEU A 126 -12.47 -36.32 41.14
C LEU A 126 -10.95 -36.18 40.99
N TYR A 127 -10.21 -37.00 41.71
CA TYR A 127 -8.76 -37.14 41.58
C TYR A 127 -8.39 -38.44 40.90
N PHE A 128 -7.42 -38.37 40.00
CA PHE A 128 -6.84 -39.53 39.36
C PHE A 128 -5.32 -39.47 39.57
N LYS A 129 -4.83 -40.32 40.47
CA LYS A 129 -3.39 -40.52 40.67
C LYS A 129 -2.95 -41.75 39.88
N ILE A 130 -2.16 -41.54 38.84
CA ILE A 130 -1.71 -42.55 37.89
C ILE A 130 -0.22 -42.79 38.07
N SER A 131 0.12 -43.74 38.93
CA SER A 131 1.50 -44.14 39.24
C SER A 131 1.92 -45.34 38.38
N LEU A 132 1.82 -45.17 37.07
CA LEU A 132 2.20 -46.16 36.05
C LEU A 132 3.40 -45.65 35.24
N ALA A 133 4.30 -46.57 34.86
CA ALA A 133 5.44 -46.25 34.00
C ALA A 133 5.03 -46.02 32.53
N TYR A 134 3.90 -46.60 32.13
CA TYR A 134 3.32 -46.58 30.79
C TYR A 134 1.87 -46.07 30.85
N ASP A 135 1.34 -45.65 29.71
CA ASP A 135 0.04 -44.99 29.59
C ASP A 135 -1.13 -45.95 29.36
N ASN A 136 -0.95 -47.27 29.45
CA ASN A 136 -2.00 -48.25 29.17
C ASN A 136 -3.00 -48.41 30.33
N TYR A 137 -3.88 -47.43 30.46
CA TYR A 137 -5.08 -47.44 31.30
C TYR A 137 -6.17 -46.66 30.55
N ARG A 138 -7.41 -46.73 31.04
CA ARG A 138 -8.51 -45.95 30.45
C ARG A 138 -9.50 -45.46 31.49
N ILE A 139 -9.93 -44.21 31.37
CA ILE A 139 -10.97 -43.58 32.16
C ILE A 139 -12.04 -43.07 31.19
N GLU A 140 -13.29 -43.47 31.36
CA GLU A 140 -14.38 -43.17 30.43
C GLU A 140 -15.57 -42.55 31.17
N PHE A 141 -16.16 -41.52 30.58
CA PHE A 141 -17.41 -40.90 31.01
C PHE A 141 -18.38 -40.89 29.83
N ASP A 142 -19.43 -41.70 29.92
CA ASP A 142 -20.47 -41.80 28.91
C ASP A 142 -21.77 -41.18 29.43
N ASN A 143 -22.32 -40.20 28.71
CA ASN A 143 -23.60 -39.56 29.04
C ASN A 143 -23.63 -38.99 30.48
N CYS A 144 -22.53 -38.41 30.93
CA CYS A 144 -22.40 -37.85 32.29
C CYS A 144 -22.63 -36.34 32.30
N THR A 145 -23.11 -35.82 33.44
CA THR A 145 -23.33 -34.37 33.64
C THR A 145 -22.57 -33.86 34.84
N PHE A 146 -21.84 -32.75 34.70
CA PHE A 146 -21.19 -32.03 35.78
C PHE A 146 -21.87 -30.67 35.90
N LYS A 147 -22.55 -30.39 37.03
CA LYS A 147 -23.28 -29.12 37.19
C LYS A 147 -23.16 -28.48 38.56
N ASN A 148 -23.12 -27.14 38.58
CA ASN A 148 -23.11 -26.33 39.81
C ASN A 148 -21.97 -26.70 40.77
N ASN A 149 -20.77 -26.92 40.23
CA ASN A 149 -19.60 -27.26 41.03
C ASN A 149 -18.62 -26.08 41.05
N ARG A 150 -18.25 -25.63 42.25
CA ARG A 150 -17.26 -24.56 42.47
C ARG A 150 -15.96 -25.20 42.96
N GLY A 151 -14.88 -25.02 42.22
CA GLY A 151 -13.61 -25.72 42.39
C GLY A 151 -13.15 -26.42 41.11
N LEU A 152 -12.09 -27.23 41.22
CA LEU A 152 -11.55 -28.06 40.14
C LEU A 152 -12.35 -29.38 40.06
N ILE A 153 -12.87 -29.75 38.89
CA ILE A 153 -13.68 -30.97 38.77
C ILE A 153 -12.80 -32.21 38.60
N LEU A 154 -11.87 -32.17 37.65
CA LEU A 154 -11.08 -33.34 37.24
C LEU A 154 -9.60 -33.03 37.42
N ASN A 155 -8.92 -33.75 38.31
CA ASN A 155 -7.50 -33.56 38.55
C ASN A 155 -6.72 -34.84 38.21
N PHE A 156 -5.83 -34.77 37.21
CA PHE A 156 -5.03 -35.90 36.73
C PHE A 156 -3.55 -35.67 37.07
N SER A 157 -3.00 -36.53 37.92
CA SER A 157 -1.57 -36.59 38.28
C SER A 157 -0.99 -37.89 37.74
N HIS A 158 0.05 -37.84 36.90
CA HIS A 158 0.65 -39.05 36.33
C HIS A 158 2.18 -39.08 36.39
N THR A 159 2.76 -40.29 36.41
CA THR A 159 4.23 -40.52 36.46
C THR A 159 4.78 -41.21 35.20
N CYS A 160 4.00 -41.23 34.12
CA CYS A 160 4.36 -41.99 32.92
C CYS A 160 5.50 -41.33 32.16
N ILE A 161 6.51 -42.14 31.81
CA ILE A 161 7.73 -41.70 31.12
C ILE A 161 7.70 -41.99 29.62
N LYS A 162 6.80 -42.88 29.17
CA LYS A 162 6.71 -43.30 27.76
C LYS A 162 5.30 -43.76 27.39
N SER A 163 4.76 -43.13 26.35
CA SER A 163 3.54 -43.60 25.69
C SER A 163 3.77 -44.90 24.91
N ILE A 164 2.85 -45.86 25.07
CA ILE A 164 2.82 -47.13 24.36
C ILE A 164 1.48 -47.37 23.63
N GLN A 165 0.49 -46.50 23.79
CA GLN A 165 -0.77 -46.55 23.06
C GLN A 165 -1.12 -45.21 22.39
N SER A 166 -1.87 -45.26 21.29
CA SER A 166 -2.40 -44.08 20.59
C SER A 166 -3.81 -43.69 21.02
N GLU A 167 -4.53 -44.60 21.68
CA GLU A 167 -5.89 -44.37 22.17
C GLU A 167 -5.89 -43.40 23.35
N PRO A 168 -6.98 -42.61 23.53
CA PRO A 168 -7.09 -41.68 24.65
C PRO A 168 -7.16 -42.42 25.98
N GLN A 169 -6.36 -41.97 26.95
CA GLN A 169 -6.42 -42.45 28.33
C GLN A 169 -7.66 -41.95 29.04
N VAL A 170 -8.16 -40.76 28.69
CA VAL A 170 -9.38 -40.19 29.27
C VAL A 170 -10.36 -39.86 28.16
N TYR A 171 -11.57 -40.40 28.24
CA TYR A 171 -12.58 -40.29 27.19
C TYR A 171 -13.89 -39.76 27.76
N PHE A 172 -14.38 -38.64 27.24
CA PHE A 172 -15.69 -38.06 27.56
C PHE A 172 -16.57 -38.14 26.31
N ASN A 173 -17.76 -38.71 26.44
CA ASN A 173 -18.66 -38.96 25.33
C ASN A 173 -20.08 -38.55 25.69
N ASN A 174 -20.65 -37.61 24.91
CA ASN A 174 -21.96 -37.00 25.18
C ASN A 174 -22.07 -36.43 26.61
N CYS A 175 -21.02 -35.77 27.10
CA CYS A 175 -21.00 -35.21 28.46
C CYS A 175 -21.41 -33.73 28.49
N THR A 176 -21.97 -33.31 29.62
CA THR A 176 -22.46 -31.94 29.82
C THR A 176 -21.78 -31.27 31.01
N PHE A 177 -21.29 -30.04 30.84
CA PHE A 177 -20.53 -29.26 31.82
C PHE A 177 -21.19 -27.88 32.00
N ILE A 178 -21.86 -27.64 33.13
CA ILE A 178 -22.69 -26.43 33.33
C ILE A 178 -22.40 -25.75 34.67
N ASN A 179 -22.22 -24.42 34.67
CA ASN A 179 -22.02 -23.63 35.90
C ASN A 179 -20.83 -24.15 36.72
N LEU A 180 -19.66 -24.21 36.09
CA LEU A 180 -18.43 -24.74 36.68
C LEU A 180 -17.37 -23.66 36.85
N ASP A 181 -16.56 -23.78 37.89
CA ASP A 181 -15.37 -22.93 38.03
C ASP A 181 -14.23 -23.44 37.13
N LYS A 182 -13.78 -24.69 37.32
CA LYS A 182 -12.68 -25.25 36.52
C LYS A 182 -12.91 -26.70 36.14
N VAL A 183 -12.91 -27.03 34.85
CA VAL A 183 -13.22 -28.42 34.40
C VAL A 183 -12.06 -29.37 34.71
N PHE A 184 -10.85 -29.11 34.20
CA PHE A 184 -9.75 -30.06 34.38
C PHE A 184 -8.38 -29.45 34.67
N ALA A 185 -7.51 -30.27 35.26
CA ALA A 185 -6.08 -30.06 35.34
C ALA A 185 -5.36 -31.39 35.11
N ALA A 186 -4.38 -31.39 34.21
CA ALA A 186 -3.53 -32.54 33.94
C ALA A 186 -2.06 -32.14 34.06
N TYR A 187 -1.31 -32.86 34.89
CA TYR A 187 0.10 -32.62 35.13
C TYR A 187 0.87 -33.91 35.41
N HIS A 188 2.18 -33.84 35.19
CA HIS A 188 3.12 -34.89 35.51
C HIS A 188 3.73 -34.65 36.90
N GLU A 189 3.95 -35.70 37.70
CA GLU A 189 4.48 -35.54 39.08
C GLU A 189 5.93 -35.02 39.12
N GLU A 190 6.67 -35.18 38.02
CA GLU A 190 7.97 -34.54 37.80
C GLU A 190 7.82 -33.26 36.97
N ASP A 191 8.10 -32.10 37.58
CA ASP A 191 7.99 -30.75 36.99
C ASP A 191 8.72 -30.57 35.64
N TYR A 192 9.77 -31.37 35.41
CA TYR A 192 10.49 -31.38 34.14
C TYR A 192 9.56 -31.62 32.95
N TYR A 193 8.61 -32.56 33.07
CA TYR A 193 7.73 -32.90 31.96
C TYR A 193 6.59 -31.89 31.75
N ASP A 194 6.28 -31.11 32.78
CA ASP A 194 5.28 -30.04 32.75
C ASP A 194 5.78 -28.73 32.14
N THR A 195 7.10 -28.53 32.10
CA THR A 195 7.71 -27.24 31.74
C THR A 195 8.70 -27.35 30.59
N VAL A 196 9.32 -28.51 30.38
CA VAL A 196 10.40 -28.69 29.39
C VAL A 196 9.97 -29.56 28.22
N LYS A 197 9.34 -30.72 28.47
CA LYS A 197 8.96 -31.68 27.43
C LYS A 197 7.92 -32.67 27.91
N SER A 198 6.81 -32.83 27.19
CA SER A 198 5.83 -33.88 27.45
C SER A 198 6.30 -35.26 26.97
N PRO A 199 6.11 -36.33 27.76
CA PRO A 199 6.29 -37.72 27.36
C PRO A 199 5.13 -38.26 26.49
N LYS A 200 4.10 -37.43 26.23
CA LYS A 200 2.88 -37.78 25.47
C LYS A 200 2.08 -38.94 26.08
N CYS A 201 2.20 -39.16 27.39
CA CYS A 201 1.56 -40.25 28.12
C CYS A 201 0.11 -39.99 28.55
N PHE A 202 -0.41 -38.79 28.29
CA PHE A 202 -1.73 -38.40 28.70
C PHE A 202 -2.45 -37.82 27.50
N PHE A 203 -3.56 -38.43 27.14
CA PHE A 203 -4.43 -38.00 26.06
C PHE A 203 -5.86 -38.00 26.56
N SER A 204 -6.44 -36.81 26.66
CA SER A 204 -7.86 -36.62 26.96
C SER A 204 -8.64 -36.25 25.71
N TYR A 205 -9.80 -36.87 25.52
CA TYR A 205 -10.63 -36.73 24.34
C TYR A 205 -12.09 -36.50 24.74
N TYR A 206 -12.64 -35.38 24.30
CA TYR A 206 -14.01 -34.95 24.55
C TYR A 206 -14.77 -35.02 23.23
N LYS A 207 -15.82 -35.85 23.19
CA LYS A 207 -16.65 -36.07 22.02
C LYS A 207 -18.09 -35.67 22.30
N ASN A 208 -18.68 -34.88 21.40
CA ASN A 208 -20.10 -34.48 21.47
C ASN A 208 -20.44 -33.84 22.83
N CYS A 209 -19.53 -33.05 23.40
CA CYS A 209 -19.69 -32.49 24.74
C CYS A 209 -20.22 -31.05 24.71
N TYR A 210 -21.00 -30.68 25.73
CA TYR A 210 -21.59 -29.35 25.89
C TYR A 210 -21.01 -28.63 27.11
N PHE A 211 -20.57 -27.38 26.93
CA PHE A 211 -19.93 -26.55 27.95
C PHE A 211 -20.63 -25.19 28.04
N GLU A 212 -21.18 -24.85 29.21
CA GLU A 212 -21.90 -23.59 29.41
C GLU A 212 -21.62 -22.97 30.78
N ASN A 213 -21.44 -21.63 30.80
CA ASN A 213 -21.24 -20.85 32.02
C ASN A 213 -20.05 -21.37 32.83
N ILE A 214 -18.88 -21.43 32.21
CA ILE A 214 -17.66 -21.94 32.84
C ILE A 214 -16.66 -20.79 33.05
N LYS A 215 -16.02 -20.71 34.23
CA LYS A 215 -14.96 -19.70 34.45
C LYS A 215 -13.70 -20.07 33.66
N TYR A 216 -13.29 -21.33 33.73
CA TYR A 216 -12.04 -21.81 33.15
C TYR A 216 -12.17 -23.27 32.66
N ILE A 217 -11.86 -23.56 31.40
CA ILE A 217 -11.94 -24.95 30.90
C ILE A 217 -10.85 -25.80 31.56
N GLY A 218 -9.56 -25.48 31.42
CA GLY A 218 -8.57 -26.26 32.14
C GLY A 218 -7.10 -25.98 31.87
N LYS A 219 -6.27 -26.66 32.65
CA LYS A 219 -4.80 -26.58 32.60
C LYS A 219 -4.24 -27.89 32.05
N ASN A 220 -3.61 -27.86 30.89
CA ASN A 220 -2.91 -29.00 30.31
C ASN A 220 -1.39 -28.79 30.41
N GLN A 221 -0.76 -29.24 31.49
CA GLN A 221 0.70 -29.12 31.64
C GLN A 221 1.44 -30.22 30.88
N CYS A 222 0.81 -31.38 30.70
CA CYS A 222 1.43 -32.52 30.04
C CYS A 222 0.41 -33.32 29.23
N GLY A 223 0.72 -33.54 27.95
CA GLY A 223 -0.01 -34.44 27.07
C GLY A 223 -0.90 -33.72 26.05
N SER A 224 -1.88 -34.46 25.52
CA SER A 224 -2.78 -34.02 24.47
C SER A 224 -4.22 -33.87 24.95
N VAL A 225 -4.93 -32.87 24.43
CA VAL A 225 -6.37 -32.66 24.64
C VAL A 225 -7.05 -32.50 23.29
N THR A 226 -8.15 -33.19 23.07
CA THR A 226 -8.97 -33.02 21.85
C THR A 226 -10.43 -32.79 22.20
N PHE A 227 -11.02 -31.79 21.57
CA PHE A 227 -12.45 -31.51 21.59
C PHE A 227 -13.00 -31.76 20.18
N ASP A 228 -13.86 -32.76 20.03
CA ASP A 228 -14.48 -33.17 18.76
C ASP A 228 -16.01 -33.04 18.86
N ASP A 229 -16.61 -32.30 17.92
CA ASP A 229 -18.04 -32.00 17.88
C ASP A 229 -18.56 -31.41 19.20
N CYS A 230 -17.78 -30.51 19.81
CA CYS A 230 -18.09 -29.90 21.10
C CYS A 230 -18.68 -28.50 20.93
N TYR A 231 -19.55 -28.09 21.86
CA TYR A 231 -20.16 -26.77 21.90
C TYR A 231 -19.81 -26.03 23.19
N PHE A 232 -19.26 -24.82 23.05
CA PHE A 232 -18.85 -23.97 24.16
C PHE A 232 -19.60 -22.64 24.12
N ARG A 233 -20.20 -22.26 25.24
CA ARG A 233 -20.93 -20.99 25.37
C ARG A 233 -20.66 -20.30 26.70
N ASN A 234 -20.51 -18.97 26.66
CA ASN A 234 -20.40 -18.12 27.84
C ASN A 234 -19.28 -18.57 28.80
N ILE A 235 -18.05 -18.64 28.28
CA ILE A 235 -16.85 -18.80 29.11
C ILE A 235 -16.42 -17.41 29.59
N TYR A 236 -16.51 -17.13 30.88
CA TYR A 236 -16.50 -15.75 31.39
C TYR A 236 -15.28 -15.36 32.23
N GLY A 237 -14.42 -16.32 32.60
CA GLY A 237 -13.12 -16.02 33.20
C GLY A 237 -13.15 -15.55 34.66
N ASN A 238 -11.95 -15.35 35.21
CA ASN A 238 -11.67 -14.77 36.51
C ASN A 238 -10.20 -14.32 36.56
N GLU A 239 -9.88 -13.22 37.24
CA GLU A 239 -8.52 -12.69 37.45
C GLU A 239 -7.52 -13.71 38.03
N GLN A 240 -7.99 -14.79 38.65
CA GLN A 240 -7.17 -15.85 39.22
C GLN A 240 -6.47 -16.75 38.18
N TYR A 241 -6.91 -16.75 36.92
CA TYR A 241 -6.39 -17.64 35.88
C TYR A 241 -5.64 -16.86 34.80
N GLU A 242 -4.70 -17.51 34.12
CA GLU A 242 -3.90 -16.90 33.06
C GLU A 242 -4.68 -16.78 31.73
N CYS A 243 -5.67 -17.65 31.54
CA CYS A 243 -6.59 -17.66 30.40
C CYS A 243 -7.94 -18.29 30.78
N LEU A 244 -8.87 -18.32 29.83
CA LEU A 244 -10.24 -18.80 30.05
C LEU A 244 -10.51 -20.21 29.53
N PHE A 245 -9.80 -20.62 28.48
CA PHE A 245 -10.01 -21.92 27.83
C PHE A 245 -8.94 -22.89 28.29
N VAL A 246 -7.82 -22.99 27.56
CA VAL A 246 -6.73 -23.92 27.92
C VAL A 246 -5.42 -23.18 28.14
N TYR A 247 -4.80 -23.45 29.28
CA TYR A 247 -3.41 -23.09 29.57
C TYR A 247 -2.49 -24.28 29.35
N SER A 248 -1.46 -24.13 28.51
CA SER A 248 -0.47 -25.18 28.26
C SER A 248 0.90 -24.58 27.98
N ILE A 249 1.96 -25.11 28.60
CA ILE A 249 3.33 -24.52 28.52
C ILE A 249 4.47 -25.51 28.22
N SER A 250 4.17 -26.79 27.96
CA SER A 250 5.21 -27.82 27.75
C SER A 250 5.39 -28.17 26.28
N HIS A 251 6.65 -28.38 25.87
CA HIS A 251 6.97 -28.84 24.53
C HIS A 251 6.37 -30.23 24.25
N GLY A 252 5.68 -30.37 23.12
CA GLY A 252 5.06 -31.62 22.71
C GLY A 252 3.64 -31.83 23.24
N ASN A 253 3.11 -30.88 24.03
CA ASN A 253 1.68 -30.79 24.27
C ASN A 253 0.94 -30.44 22.98
N GLU A 254 -0.27 -30.95 22.85
CA GLU A 254 -1.12 -30.79 21.68
C GLU A 254 -2.56 -30.54 22.10
N ILE A 255 -3.17 -29.51 21.53
CA ILE A 255 -4.57 -29.16 21.74
C ILE A 255 -5.23 -29.18 20.38
N LYS A 256 -6.33 -29.93 20.26
CA LYS A 256 -7.13 -30.00 19.03
C LYS A 256 -8.56 -29.60 19.29
N MET A 257 -9.12 -28.81 18.40
CA MET A 257 -10.55 -28.57 18.29
C MET A 257 -11.00 -28.95 16.89
N VAL A 258 -11.92 -29.89 16.81
CA VAL A 258 -12.41 -30.47 15.56
C VAL A 258 -13.93 -30.38 15.55
N ASN A 259 -14.51 -29.92 14.43
CA ASN A 259 -15.98 -29.83 14.26
C ASN A 259 -16.70 -29.04 15.37
N SER A 260 -16.01 -28.16 16.07
CA SER A 260 -16.49 -27.57 17.34
C SER A 260 -16.96 -26.14 17.15
N ARG A 261 -17.76 -25.64 18.11
CA ARG A 261 -18.25 -24.25 18.09
C ARG A 261 -18.00 -23.57 19.42
N ILE A 262 -17.51 -22.33 19.35
CA ILE A 262 -17.29 -21.45 20.49
C ILE A 262 -18.09 -20.18 20.23
N GLU A 263 -19.08 -19.91 21.08
CA GLU A 263 -20.02 -18.81 20.88
C GLU A 263 -20.20 -17.94 22.13
N ASP A 264 -20.49 -16.66 21.93
CA ASP A 264 -20.90 -15.70 22.96
C ASP A 264 -19.89 -15.62 24.13
N ILE A 265 -18.62 -15.34 23.80
CA ILE A 265 -17.55 -15.14 24.79
C ILE A 265 -17.17 -13.67 24.83
N ASP A 266 -17.37 -13.01 25.97
CA ASP A 266 -16.95 -11.61 26.21
C ASP A 266 -15.97 -11.54 27.38
N ILE A 267 -14.67 -11.54 27.08
CA ILE A 267 -13.60 -11.55 28.07
C ILE A 267 -13.34 -10.12 28.54
N LYS A 268 -14.06 -9.72 29.59
CA LYS A 268 -13.96 -8.37 30.19
C LYS A 268 -12.65 -8.12 30.93
N ILE A 269 -11.97 -9.18 31.34
CA ILE A 269 -10.68 -9.10 32.02
C ILE A 269 -9.58 -9.10 30.96
N ASN A 270 -8.44 -8.47 31.22
CA ASN A 270 -7.31 -8.45 30.30
C ASN A 270 -6.63 -9.83 30.20
N GLN A 271 -7.33 -10.82 29.61
CA GLN A 271 -6.96 -12.23 29.55
C GLN A 271 -7.21 -12.81 28.16
N TYR A 272 -6.48 -13.86 27.82
CA TYR A 272 -6.65 -14.59 26.56
C TYR A 272 -7.67 -15.72 26.72
N LEU A 273 -8.28 -16.15 25.62
CA LEU A 273 -9.01 -17.40 25.58
C LEU A 273 -8.04 -18.58 25.71
N PHE A 274 -6.96 -18.61 24.92
CA PHE A 274 -5.89 -19.60 25.01
C PHE A 274 -4.58 -18.97 25.45
N TYR A 275 -3.84 -19.65 26.33
CA TYR A 275 -2.46 -19.30 26.66
C TYR A 275 -1.56 -20.50 26.41
N LEU A 276 -0.74 -20.39 25.37
CA LEU A 276 0.06 -21.48 24.84
C LEU A 276 1.55 -21.10 24.88
N SER A 277 2.37 -21.95 25.46
CA SER A 277 3.82 -21.88 25.33
C SER A 277 4.35 -23.24 24.89
N ASN A 278 5.16 -23.27 23.84
CA ASN A 278 5.72 -24.51 23.27
C ASN A 278 4.65 -25.60 22.97
N THR A 279 3.39 -25.22 22.76
CA THR A 279 2.25 -26.14 22.60
C THR A 279 1.71 -26.06 21.17
N TYR A 280 1.40 -27.20 20.56
CA TYR A 280 0.74 -27.28 19.26
C TYR A 280 -0.78 -27.05 19.41
N LEU A 281 -1.36 -26.19 18.58
CA LEU A 281 -2.80 -25.96 18.52
C LEU A 281 -3.31 -26.22 17.10
N GLU A 282 -4.34 -27.04 17.00
CA GLU A 282 -5.06 -27.32 15.76
C GLU A 282 -6.54 -26.94 15.91
N LEU A 283 -7.03 -26.12 14.99
CA LEU A 283 -8.43 -25.75 14.85
C LEU A 283 -8.90 -26.22 13.47
N SER A 284 -9.74 -27.25 13.44
CA SER A 284 -10.21 -27.89 12.20
C SER A 284 -11.74 -27.87 12.16
N ASN A 285 -12.34 -27.28 11.13
CA ASN A 285 -13.79 -27.12 11.01
C ASN A 285 -14.42 -26.51 12.28
N THR A 286 -13.80 -25.46 12.83
CA THR A 286 -14.21 -24.84 14.09
C THR A 286 -14.78 -23.44 13.83
N THR A 287 -15.87 -23.09 14.53
CA THR A 287 -16.49 -21.76 14.44
C THR A 287 -16.26 -20.98 15.73
N PHE A 288 -15.77 -19.74 15.60
CA PHE A 288 -15.71 -18.76 16.67
C PHE A 288 -16.69 -17.64 16.34
N LYS A 289 -17.68 -17.43 17.20
CA LYS A 289 -18.76 -16.48 16.98
C LYS A 289 -18.99 -15.56 18.17
N ASN A 290 -18.94 -14.25 17.95
CA ASN A 290 -19.06 -13.25 19.01
C ASN A 290 -18.07 -13.51 20.16
N CYS A 291 -16.79 -13.69 19.81
CA CYS A 291 -15.72 -13.97 20.76
C CYS A 291 -14.82 -12.75 20.88
N HIS A 292 -14.84 -12.08 22.04
CA HIS A 292 -14.09 -10.84 22.27
C HIS A 292 -13.18 -10.96 23.48
N SER A 293 -12.03 -10.29 23.42
CA SER A 293 -11.18 -10.07 24.59
C SER A 293 -10.78 -8.61 24.73
N ASN A 294 -10.84 -8.11 25.97
CA ASN A 294 -10.29 -6.81 26.32
C ASN A 294 -8.75 -6.74 26.20
N ASN A 295 -8.07 -7.88 26.08
CA ASN A 295 -6.64 -7.94 25.72
C ASN A 295 -6.40 -7.77 24.21
N GLY A 296 -7.47 -7.66 23.42
CA GLY A 296 -7.42 -7.62 21.97
C GLY A 296 -7.31 -9.00 21.33
N TYR A 297 -6.56 -9.94 21.91
CA TYR A 297 -6.33 -11.27 21.30
C TYR A 297 -7.06 -12.41 22.02
N LEU A 298 -7.60 -13.36 21.25
CA LEU A 298 -8.15 -14.61 21.80
C LEU A 298 -7.05 -15.64 22.11
N ILE A 299 -6.02 -15.73 21.28
CA ILE A 299 -4.99 -16.77 21.41
C ILE A 299 -3.64 -16.09 21.66
N TYR A 300 -3.05 -16.36 22.81
CA TYR A 300 -1.64 -16.06 23.06
C TYR A 300 -0.81 -17.32 22.87
N SER A 301 0.23 -17.22 22.05
CA SER A 301 1.15 -18.31 21.76
C SER A 301 2.60 -17.84 21.74
N LYS A 302 3.50 -18.56 22.44
CA LYS A 302 4.93 -18.23 22.52
C LYS A 302 5.82 -19.46 22.40
N SER A 303 6.88 -19.35 21.60
CA SER A 303 7.97 -20.34 21.56
C SER A 303 9.17 -19.82 22.35
N THR A 304 9.74 -20.67 23.21
CA THR A 304 11.00 -20.35 23.91
C THR A 304 12.22 -20.92 23.20
N ARG A 305 12.04 -21.73 22.15
CA ARG A 305 13.14 -22.40 21.45
C ARG A 305 13.34 -21.80 20.06
N ILE A 306 14.54 -21.26 19.85
CA ILE A 306 15.02 -20.77 18.57
C ILE A 306 14.98 -21.96 17.59
N ASN A 307 14.27 -21.82 16.46
CA ASN A 307 14.04 -22.83 15.40
C ASN A 307 12.92 -23.87 15.62
N GLU A 308 12.21 -23.88 16.75
CA GLU A 308 11.00 -24.70 16.86
C GLU A 308 9.77 -23.91 16.40
N LEU A 309 9.24 -24.31 15.24
CA LEU A 309 7.97 -23.83 14.71
C LEU A 309 6.86 -24.27 15.66
N ILE A 310 6.30 -23.33 16.43
CA ILE A 310 4.95 -23.54 16.94
C ILE A 310 4.02 -23.46 15.74
N GLN A 311 3.31 -24.54 15.49
CA GLN A 311 2.34 -24.61 14.41
C GLN A 311 0.96 -24.38 15.03
N LEU A 312 0.38 -23.22 14.76
CA LEU A 312 -1.07 -23.05 14.80
C LEU A 312 -1.60 -23.42 13.41
N ASN A 313 -2.38 -24.49 13.33
CA ASN A 313 -3.04 -24.89 12.09
C ASN A 313 -4.53 -24.57 12.19
N VAL A 314 -5.00 -23.71 11.31
CA VAL A 314 -6.41 -23.31 11.24
C VAL A 314 -6.93 -23.75 9.88
N ASN A 315 -7.82 -24.74 9.86
CA ASN A 315 -8.39 -25.31 8.64
C ASN A 315 -9.91 -25.28 8.69
N GLU A 316 -10.57 -24.94 7.58
CA GLU A 316 -12.04 -24.96 7.44
C GLU A 316 -12.77 -24.18 8.55
N SER A 317 -12.14 -23.16 9.11
CA SER A 317 -12.63 -22.47 10.31
C SER A 317 -13.19 -21.08 9.99
N VAL A 318 -14.20 -20.67 10.75
CA VAL A 318 -14.87 -19.38 10.60
C VAL A 318 -14.65 -18.55 11.85
N PHE A 319 -14.13 -17.35 11.67
CA PHE A 319 -13.91 -16.38 12.75
C PHE A 319 -14.74 -15.13 12.51
N GLU A 320 -15.76 -14.97 13.36
CA GLU A 320 -16.44 -13.71 13.61
C GLU A 320 -15.79 -13.12 14.89
N ASP A 321 -14.76 -12.28 14.69
CA ASP A 321 -13.85 -11.65 15.68
C ASP A 321 -12.79 -12.56 16.35
N GLY A 322 -11.51 -12.48 15.92
CA GLY A 322 -10.39 -13.20 16.56
C GLY A 322 -9.00 -12.93 15.93
N HIS A 323 -7.90 -13.19 16.67
CA HIS A 323 -6.52 -12.82 16.28
C HIS A 323 -5.45 -13.93 16.60
N PHE A 324 -4.30 -14.04 15.89
CA PHE A 324 -3.37 -15.23 15.87
C PHE A 324 -1.82 -14.98 15.79
N LEU A 325 -0.98 -16.04 15.88
CA LEU A 325 0.53 -16.06 15.82
C LEU A 325 1.11 -17.30 15.09
N ASN A 326 2.17 -17.15 14.27
CA ASN A 326 2.86 -18.17 13.43
C ASN A 326 1.94 -19.28 12.89
N VAL A 327 1.26 -18.97 11.78
CA VAL A 327 0.01 -19.64 11.41
C VAL A 327 0.08 -20.15 9.98
N SER A 328 -0.37 -21.37 9.78
CA SER A 328 -0.92 -21.78 8.50
C SER A 328 -2.44 -21.70 8.61
N ILE A 329 -3.04 -20.76 7.87
CA ILE A 329 -4.48 -20.57 7.81
C ILE A 329 -4.95 -21.04 6.45
N LYS A 330 -5.77 -22.09 6.43
CA LYS A 330 -6.24 -22.74 5.22
C LYS A 330 -7.75 -22.81 5.15
N ASN A 331 -8.33 -22.66 3.97
CA ASN A 331 -9.76 -22.88 3.73
C ASN A 331 -10.68 -22.16 4.74
N SER A 332 -10.29 -20.97 5.21
CA SER A 332 -10.91 -20.31 6.36
C SER A 332 -11.49 -18.96 6.00
N LYS A 333 -12.36 -18.44 6.88
CA LYS A 333 -13.04 -17.15 6.67
C LYS A 333 -12.95 -16.25 7.89
N PHE A 334 -12.59 -14.99 7.66
CA PHE A 334 -12.65 -13.90 8.63
C PHE A 334 -13.72 -12.92 8.17
N HIS A 335 -14.78 -12.74 8.96
CA HIS A 335 -15.86 -11.84 8.57
C HIS A 335 -16.55 -11.12 9.70
N ASP A 336 -17.20 -10.00 9.35
CA ASP A 336 -18.03 -9.18 10.24
C ASP A 336 -17.28 -8.59 11.45
N ILE A 337 -15.96 -8.35 11.30
CA ILE A 337 -15.06 -7.91 12.37
C ILE A 337 -15.11 -6.39 12.52
N LYS A 338 -15.33 -5.90 13.75
CA LYS A 338 -15.30 -4.47 14.05
C LYS A 338 -14.43 -4.18 15.26
N SER A 339 -13.30 -3.50 15.03
CA SER A 339 -12.36 -3.18 16.10
C SER A 339 -11.98 -1.70 16.10
N LYS A 340 -11.84 -1.18 17.32
CA LYS A 340 -11.29 0.15 17.61
C LYS A 340 -9.90 0.05 18.25
N SER A 341 -9.28 -1.12 18.21
CA SER A 341 -7.97 -1.33 18.80
C SER A 341 -6.87 -0.65 17.97
N SER A 342 -5.78 -0.25 18.63
CA SER A 342 -4.59 0.30 17.99
C SER A 342 -3.57 -0.77 17.58
N ILE A 343 -3.78 -2.01 17.99
CA ILE A 343 -2.90 -3.16 17.72
C ILE A 343 -3.38 -3.92 16.47
N PRO A 344 -2.53 -4.71 15.79
CA PRO A 344 -2.93 -5.46 14.59
C PRO A 344 -4.20 -6.29 14.76
N LEU A 345 -5.11 -6.20 13.78
CA LEU A 345 -6.47 -6.73 13.89
C LEU A 345 -6.61 -8.23 13.65
N LEU A 346 -5.69 -8.93 12.98
CA LEU A 346 -5.83 -10.37 12.74
C LEU A 346 -4.66 -11.12 13.31
N ILE A 347 -3.45 -10.60 13.20
CA ILE A 347 -2.25 -11.31 13.66
C ILE A 347 -1.24 -10.30 14.19
N ASP A 348 -0.80 -10.52 15.42
CA ASP A 348 0.24 -9.74 16.08
C ASP A 348 1.50 -10.57 16.37
N SER A 349 2.02 -11.18 15.30
CA SER A 349 3.18 -12.04 15.35
C SER A 349 4.41 -11.27 14.91
N HIS A 350 5.45 -11.26 15.73
CA HIS A 350 6.74 -10.65 15.39
C HIS A 350 7.70 -11.71 14.84
N ASN A 351 8.55 -11.34 13.88
CA ASN A 351 9.61 -12.19 13.31
C ASN A 351 9.11 -13.58 12.87
N SER A 352 7.94 -13.62 12.22
CA SER A 352 7.19 -14.84 11.93
C SER A 352 6.96 -15.01 10.43
N ASN A 353 6.74 -16.26 9.99
CA ASN A 353 6.38 -16.59 8.61
C ASN A 353 4.93 -17.07 8.59
N LEU A 354 4.05 -16.33 7.93
CA LEU A 354 2.62 -16.60 7.95
C LEU A 354 2.11 -16.97 6.56
N PHE A 355 1.35 -18.06 6.50
CA PHE A 355 0.86 -18.64 5.25
C PHE A 355 -0.67 -18.67 5.26
N PHE A 356 -1.28 -18.01 4.30
CA PHE A 356 -2.72 -17.99 4.06
C PHE A 356 -3.00 -18.68 2.73
N ASP A 357 -3.86 -19.70 2.74
CA ASP A 357 -4.14 -20.55 1.58
C ASP A 357 -5.66 -20.76 1.46
N ASN A 358 -6.29 -20.27 0.40
CA ASN A 358 -7.75 -20.32 0.21
C ASN A 358 -8.51 -19.66 1.38
N VAL A 359 -8.26 -18.37 1.61
CA VAL A 359 -8.84 -17.61 2.73
C VAL A 359 -9.71 -16.45 2.22
N GLU A 360 -10.87 -16.24 2.85
CA GLU A 360 -11.70 -15.06 2.63
C GLU A 360 -11.64 -14.12 3.84
N ILE A 361 -11.28 -12.86 3.62
CA ILE A 361 -11.24 -11.79 4.63
C ILE A 361 -12.23 -10.71 4.17
N ASN A 362 -13.40 -10.62 4.81
CA ASN A 362 -14.44 -9.71 4.34
C ASN A 362 -15.19 -8.95 5.44
N ASN A 363 -15.84 -7.84 5.06
CA ASN A 363 -16.64 -7.00 5.95
C ASN A 363 -15.93 -6.62 7.25
N ILE A 364 -14.77 -5.96 7.13
CA ILE A 364 -13.93 -5.58 8.27
C ILE A 364 -13.92 -4.06 8.45
N ILE A 365 -14.09 -3.60 9.69
CA ILE A 365 -13.86 -2.20 10.08
C ILE A 365 -12.76 -2.16 11.14
N SER A 366 -11.63 -1.54 10.80
CA SER A 366 -10.44 -1.47 11.65
C SER A 366 -9.97 -0.03 11.88
N SER A 367 -9.46 0.26 13.08
CA SER A 367 -8.62 1.44 13.33
C SER A 367 -7.12 1.18 13.21
N SER A 368 -6.70 -0.08 13.07
CA SER A 368 -5.31 -0.53 13.01
C SER A 368 -5.02 -1.35 11.75
N THR A 369 -3.74 -1.68 11.53
CA THR A 369 -3.32 -2.60 10.46
C THR A 369 -4.01 -3.97 10.68
N LEU A 370 -4.17 -4.75 9.62
CA LEU A 370 -4.69 -6.13 9.78
C LEU A 370 -3.62 -7.06 10.37
N PHE A 371 -2.36 -6.78 10.08
CA PHE A 371 -1.24 -7.65 10.45
C PHE A 371 -0.08 -6.85 11.05
N ASN A 372 0.74 -7.53 11.85
CA ASN A 372 1.98 -6.99 12.40
C ASN A 372 3.01 -6.71 11.30
N GLU A 373 3.84 -5.68 11.51
CA GLU A 373 4.79 -5.24 10.50
C GLU A 373 6.10 -6.02 10.46
N GLU A 374 6.50 -6.72 11.52
CA GLU A 374 7.80 -7.38 11.63
C GLU A 374 7.79 -8.85 11.16
N SER A 375 6.86 -9.22 10.27
CA SER A 375 6.69 -10.60 9.80
C SER A 375 6.63 -10.71 8.29
N SER A 376 6.93 -11.90 7.78
CA SER A 376 6.79 -12.26 6.37
C SER A 376 5.42 -12.90 6.12
N TYR A 377 4.75 -12.47 5.05
CA TYR A 377 3.40 -12.93 4.71
C TYR A 377 3.34 -13.51 3.30
N TYR A 378 2.69 -14.67 3.19
CA TYR A 378 2.46 -15.39 1.94
C TYR A 378 0.97 -15.68 1.82
N PHE A 379 0.31 -15.01 0.87
CA PHE A 379 -1.10 -15.17 0.57
C PHE A 379 -1.26 -15.93 -0.75
N ASP A 380 -1.94 -17.07 -0.72
CA ASP A 380 -2.29 -17.87 -1.90
C ASP A 380 -3.81 -18.07 -1.97
N ASN A 381 -4.41 -17.70 -3.09
CA ASN A 381 -5.85 -17.77 -3.30
C ASN A 381 -6.65 -17.06 -2.19
N VAL A 382 -6.28 -15.81 -1.87
CA VAL A 382 -6.91 -15.02 -0.80
C VAL A 382 -7.77 -13.89 -1.36
N LYS A 383 -8.98 -13.75 -0.84
CA LYS A 383 -9.90 -12.66 -1.19
C LYS A 383 -10.07 -11.70 -0.03
N PHE A 384 -9.72 -10.44 -0.25
CA PHE A 384 -9.97 -9.29 0.62
C PHE A 384 -11.15 -8.49 0.06
N SER A 385 -12.26 -8.36 0.79
CA SER A 385 -13.40 -7.57 0.30
C SER A 385 -14.15 -6.78 1.37
N ASP A 386 -14.63 -5.59 1.03
CA ASP A 386 -15.45 -4.77 1.93
C ASP A 386 -14.71 -4.42 3.25
N ILE A 387 -13.50 -3.87 3.11
CA ILE A 387 -12.64 -3.52 4.25
C ILE A 387 -12.53 -2.00 4.37
N ILE A 388 -12.81 -1.47 5.56
CA ILE A 388 -12.57 -0.07 5.90
C ILE A 388 -11.50 -0.04 6.98
N THR A 389 -10.35 0.56 6.68
CA THR A 389 -9.30 0.79 7.68
C THR A 389 -9.05 2.27 7.88
N ASN A 390 -8.86 2.67 9.14
CA ASN A 390 -8.38 4.01 9.52
C ASN A 390 -6.91 3.98 9.97
N SER A 391 -6.18 2.92 9.65
CA SER A 391 -4.76 2.77 9.94
C SER A 391 -3.87 3.52 8.95
N LYS A 392 -2.56 3.56 9.25
CA LYS A 392 -1.52 3.94 8.29
C LYS A 392 -1.60 3.03 7.06
N SER A 393 -1.36 1.72 7.19
CA SER A 393 -1.59 0.81 6.07
C SER A 393 -2.47 -0.37 6.47
N MET A 394 -3.21 -0.95 5.52
CA MET A 394 -3.97 -2.17 5.79
C MET A 394 -2.99 -3.34 6.05
N ILE A 395 -1.98 -3.48 5.19
CA ILE A 395 -0.88 -4.44 5.32
C ILE A 395 0.42 -3.62 5.42
N ASN A 396 1.16 -3.80 6.51
CA ASN A 396 2.51 -3.25 6.67
C ASN A 396 3.51 -4.39 6.79
N THR A 397 4.66 -4.28 6.13
CA THR A 397 5.78 -5.22 6.30
C THR A 397 7.09 -4.46 6.32
N ILE A 398 7.91 -4.70 7.34
CA ILE A 398 9.21 -4.07 7.57
C ILE A 398 10.27 -5.18 7.59
N TYR A 399 11.31 -5.01 6.76
CA TYR A 399 12.49 -5.88 6.64
C TYR A 399 12.21 -7.34 6.28
N ASN A 400 11.00 -7.62 5.78
CA ASN A 400 10.49 -8.95 5.51
C ASN A 400 9.89 -9.04 4.10
N SER A 401 9.74 -10.26 3.58
CA SER A 401 9.14 -10.47 2.25
C SER A 401 7.62 -10.52 2.32
N LEU A 402 6.97 -10.06 1.25
CA LEU A 402 5.51 -10.04 1.10
C LEU A 402 5.15 -10.63 -0.26
N SER A 403 4.25 -11.62 -0.27
CA SER A 403 3.87 -12.32 -1.51
C SER A 403 2.37 -12.56 -1.60
N PHE A 404 1.80 -12.25 -2.76
CA PHE A 404 0.42 -12.47 -3.13
C PHE A 404 0.36 -13.33 -4.39
N ASN A 405 -0.30 -14.48 -4.32
CA ASN A 405 -0.52 -15.39 -5.42
C ASN A 405 -2.03 -15.63 -5.58
N ASN A 406 -2.60 -15.43 -6.76
CA ASN A 406 -4.03 -15.62 -7.01
C ASN A 406 -4.94 -14.82 -6.05
N CYS A 407 -4.54 -13.59 -5.68
CA CYS A 407 -5.27 -12.80 -4.68
C CYS A 407 -6.20 -11.77 -5.30
N THR A 408 -7.24 -11.38 -4.57
CA THR A 408 -8.24 -10.40 -5.02
C THR A 408 -8.56 -9.38 -3.94
N PHE A 409 -8.51 -8.09 -4.25
CA PHE A 409 -8.81 -6.96 -3.37
C PHE A 409 -10.00 -6.17 -3.95
N ILE A 410 -11.11 -6.09 -3.24
CA ILE A 410 -12.35 -5.48 -3.74
C ILE A 410 -12.95 -4.54 -2.70
N ASN A 411 -13.34 -3.33 -3.10
CA ASN A 411 -14.09 -2.41 -2.24
C ASN A 411 -13.38 -2.14 -0.89
N ILE A 412 -12.11 -1.76 -0.96
CA ILE A 412 -11.29 -1.44 0.22
C ILE A 412 -11.13 0.08 0.34
N ILE A 413 -11.36 0.62 1.53
CA ILE A 413 -11.23 2.04 1.84
C ILE A 413 -10.17 2.23 2.93
N CYS A 414 -9.06 2.87 2.56
CA CYS A 414 -8.01 3.30 3.49
C CYS A 414 -8.21 4.78 3.84
N ASN A 415 -8.77 5.05 5.02
CA ASN A 415 -9.17 6.36 5.53
C ASN A 415 -8.16 7.02 6.47
N GLY A 416 -6.97 6.44 6.65
CA GLY A 416 -5.95 6.97 7.54
C GLY A 416 -5.42 8.35 7.14
N ASP A 417 -4.39 8.81 7.85
CA ASP A 417 -3.75 10.11 7.59
C ASP A 417 -3.18 10.19 6.16
N VAL A 418 -3.32 11.37 5.54
CA VAL A 418 -3.07 11.58 4.10
C VAL A 418 -1.71 11.09 3.61
N GLU A 419 -0.67 11.21 4.42
CA GLU A 419 0.69 10.81 3.99
C GLU A 419 1.00 9.33 4.23
N ASP A 420 0.34 8.72 5.21
CA ASP A 420 0.65 7.37 5.65
C ASP A 420 -0.39 6.35 5.17
N SER A 421 -1.59 6.79 4.75
CA SER A 421 -2.70 5.92 4.37
C SER A 421 -2.42 5.12 3.11
N SER A 422 -2.40 3.79 3.20
CA SER A 422 -2.19 2.91 2.05
C SER A 422 -2.87 1.55 2.17
N LEU A 423 -3.03 0.83 1.05
CA LEU A 423 -3.40 -0.59 1.07
C LEU A 423 -2.20 -1.40 1.59
N ILE A 424 -1.03 -1.16 1.02
CA ILE A 424 0.20 -1.89 1.33
C ILE A 424 1.31 -0.88 1.61
N LYS A 425 2.06 -1.09 2.69
CA LYS A 425 3.36 -0.45 2.95
C LYS A 425 4.41 -1.54 3.10
N PHE A 426 5.43 -1.50 2.26
CA PHE A 426 6.52 -2.46 2.22
C PHE A 426 7.84 -1.69 2.42
N THR A 427 8.59 -2.03 3.46
CA THR A 427 9.87 -1.38 3.78
C THR A 427 10.98 -2.43 3.74
N SER A 428 11.90 -2.33 2.79
CA SER A 428 13.06 -3.23 2.70
C SER A 428 14.19 -2.83 3.65
N ILE A 429 15.09 -3.77 3.94
CA ILE A 429 16.28 -3.53 4.77
C ILE A 429 17.51 -3.23 3.89
N ASP A 430 18.44 -2.45 4.44
CA ASP A 430 19.72 -2.15 3.81
C ASP A 430 20.46 -3.42 3.37
N ASN A 431 21.01 -3.38 2.16
CA ASN A 431 21.91 -4.40 1.60
C ASN A 431 21.32 -5.78 1.29
N THR A 432 20.02 -6.03 1.45
CA THR A 432 19.40 -7.27 0.98
C THR A 432 18.12 -7.02 0.19
N TYR A 433 17.94 -7.76 -0.91
CA TYR A 433 16.72 -7.68 -1.71
C TYR A 433 15.57 -8.39 -0.98
N ASN A 434 14.79 -7.65 -0.19
CA ASN A 434 13.48 -8.12 0.23
C ASN A 434 12.56 -8.19 -1.00
N LEU A 435 11.76 -9.25 -1.07
CA LEU A 435 10.87 -9.52 -2.20
C LEU A 435 9.46 -9.00 -1.89
N LEU A 436 8.94 -8.15 -2.77
CA LEU A 436 7.51 -7.87 -2.91
C LEU A 436 7.01 -8.52 -4.21
N ASN A 437 6.14 -9.52 -4.08
CA ASN A 437 5.65 -10.30 -5.22
C ASN A 437 4.14 -10.23 -5.37
N PHE A 438 3.66 -9.83 -6.53
CA PHE A 438 2.27 -9.95 -6.96
C PHE A 438 2.22 -10.89 -8.17
N ASN A 439 1.55 -12.04 -8.03
CA ASN A 439 1.33 -12.96 -9.12
C ASN A 439 -0.17 -13.28 -9.25
N ASN A 440 -0.77 -12.98 -10.39
CA ASN A 440 -2.19 -13.16 -10.64
C ASN A 440 -3.06 -12.46 -9.58
N VAL A 441 -2.90 -11.14 -9.46
CA VAL A 441 -3.60 -10.33 -8.44
C VAL A 441 -4.57 -9.37 -9.11
N ILE A 442 -5.78 -9.29 -8.56
CA ILE A 442 -6.85 -8.38 -8.98
C ILE A 442 -7.10 -7.35 -7.88
N VAL A 443 -7.15 -6.07 -8.23
CA VAL A 443 -7.50 -4.96 -7.34
C VAL A 443 -8.56 -4.09 -8.01
N GLU A 444 -9.73 -3.96 -7.40
CA GLU A 444 -10.84 -3.19 -7.96
C GLU A 444 -11.63 -2.39 -6.94
N GLU A 445 -12.12 -1.23 -7.36
CA GLU A 445 -13.05 -0.38 -6.57
C GLU A 445 -12.51 0.07 -5.21
N CYS A 446 -11.19 0.26 -5.07
CA CYS A 446 -10.56 0.68 -3.82
C CYS A 446 -10.27 2.19 -3.76
N LYS A 447 -10.18 2.72 -2.54
CA LYS A 447 -9.87 4.13 -2.26
C LYS A 447 -8.80 4.27 -1.19
N SER A 448 -7.90 5.25 -1.34
CA SER A 448 -6.90 5.60 -0.32
C SER A 448 -6.78 7.11 -0.14
N ASN A 449 -6.68 7.56 1.11
CA ASN A 449 -6.35 8.94 1.47
C ASN A 449 -4.89 9.32 1.22
N GLY A 450 -4.03 8.37 0.83
CA GLY A 450 -2.64 8.61 0.48
C GLY A 450 -2.22 7.86 -0.77
N ASP A 451 -0.96 7.42 -0.81
CA ASP A 451 -0.48 6.52 -1.86
C ASP A 451 -1.11 5.13 -1.66
N PHE A 452 -1.39 4.41 -2.75
CA PHE A 452 -2.12 3.15 -2.64
C PHE A 452 -1.20 1.99 -2.22
N ILE A 453 -0.01 1.89 -2.83
CA ILE A 453 1.06 0.97 -2.44
C ILE A 453 2.33 1.78 -2.24
N ILE A 454 2.95 1.67 -1.07
CA ILE A 454 4.17 2.38 -0.69
C ILE A 454 5.32 1.38 -0.58
N ILE A 455 6.44 1.67 -1.26
CA ILE A 455 7.66 0.87 -1.23
C ILE A 455 8.82 1.75 -0.77
N ASP A 456 9.36 1.45 0.40
CA ASP A 456 10.36 2.23 1.12
C ASP A 456 11.59 1.37 1.48
N GLY A 457 12.66 1.97 1.98
CA GLY A 457 13.91 1.29 2.36
C GLY A 457 14.99 1.29 1.28
N ASP A 458 15.85 0.27 1.21
CA ASP A 458 16.93 0.14 0.21
C ASP A 458 16.87 -1.22 -0.51
N LYS A 459 17.24 -1.25 -1.79
CA LYS A 459 17.33 -2.44 -2.66
C LYS A 459 16.08 -3.32 -2.65
N SER A 460 14.90 -2.76 -2.92
CA SER A 460 13.68 -3.58 -3.07
C SER A 460 13.67 -4.37 -4.39
N LEU A 461 13.27 -5.66 -4.34
CA LEU A 461 12.94 -6.45 -5.54
C LEU A 461 11.42 -6.58 -5.66
N ILE A 462 10.85 -5.98 -6.69
CA ILE A 462 9.40 -5.85 -6.86
C ILE A 462 9.01 -6.55 -8.16
N ASN A 463 8.24 -7.63 -8.04
CA ASN A 463 7.75 -8.41 -9.17
C ASN A 463 6.23 -8.31 -9.23
N ILE A 464 5.69 -7.85 -10.35
CA ILE A 464 4.26 -7.71 -10.62
C ILE A 464 3.96 -8.46 -11.90
N GLU A 465 3.34 -9.64 -11.77
CA GLU A 465 3.02 -10.55 -12.87
C GLU A 465 1.52 -10.82 -12.94
N ASN A 466 0.93 -10.76 -14.13
CA ASN A 466 -0.51 -11.04 -14.34
C ASN A 466 -1.40 -10.17 -13.44
N PHE A 467 -1.13 -8.87 -13.39
CA PHE A 467 -1.76 -7.95 -12.44
C PHE A 467 -2.89 -7.16 -13.07
N MET A 468 -4.08 -7.15 -12.47
CA MET A 468 -5.21 -6.34 -12.91
C MET A 468 -5.56 -5.31 -11.84
N ILE A 469 -5.54 -4.03 -12.18
CA ILE A 469 -5.93 -2.95 -11.28
C ILE A 469 -6.81 -1.93 -11.97
N HIS A 470 -8.02 -1.73 -11.44
CA HIS A 470 -8.93 -0.74 -12.01
C HIS A 470 -9.87 -0.05 -11.02
N ASN A 471 -10.34 1.12 -11.43
CA ASN A 471 -11.28 1.94 -10.66
C ASN A 471 -10.73 2.30 -9.25
N ILE A 472 -9.42 2.56 -9.16
CA ILE A 472 -8.78 3.00 -7.92
C ILE A 472 -8.78 4.53 -7.83
N THR A 473 -9.17 5.07 -6.68
CA THR A 473 -9.02 6.50 -6.38
C THR A 473 -8.07 6.69 -5.21
N SER A 474 -6.91 7.29 -5.45
CA SER A 474 -5.90 7.59 -4.43
C SER A 474 -5.64 9.09 -4.34
N TYR A 475 -5.35 9.59 -3.14
CA TYR A 475 -4.81 10.95 -2.95
C TYR A 475 -3.26 10.92 -3.00
N GLY A 476 -2.76 10.20 -4.00
CA GLY A 476 -1.34 9.92 -4.22
C GLY A 476 -1.16 8.91 -5.35
N SER A 477 0.07 8.43 -5.52
CA SER A 477 0.40 7.43 -6.55
C SER A 477 -0.25 6.09 -6.24
N LEU A 478 -0.58 5.32 -7.28
CA LEU A 478 -0.95 3.92 -7.17
C LEU A 478 0.21 3.10 -6.60
N LEU A 479 1.42 3.32 -7.12
CA LEU A 479 2.65 2.68 -6.68
C LEU A 479 3.69 3.77 -6.43
N ASN A 480 4.01 4.02 -5.16
CA ASN A 480 5.03 4.99 -4.76
C ASN A 480 6.31 4.29 -4.32
N ILE A 481 7.38 4.45 -5.09
CA ILE A 481 8.68 3.81 -4.89
C ILE A 481 9.68 4.82 -4.36
N MET A 482 9.78 4.87 -3.04
CA MET A 482 10.76 5.66 -2.31
C MET A 482 12.03 4.87 -2.02
N SER A 483 12.03 3.54 -2.22
CA SER A 483 13.20 2.71 -1.97
C SER A 483 14.36 3.00 -2.93
N SER A 484 15.59 3.14 -2.40
CA SER A 484 16.80 3.33 -3.20
C SER A 484 17.25 2.06 -3.92
N ASN A 485 17.84 2.18 -5.11
CA ASN A 485 18.41 1.06 -5.89
C ASN A 485 17.41 -0.09 -6.14
N SER A 486 16.14 0.25 -6.33
CA SER A 486 15.08 -0.75 -6.50
C SER A 486 15.15 -1.40 -7.88
N LYS A 487 14.76 -2.68 -7.95
CA LYS A 487 14.44 -3.36 -9.21
C LYS A 487 12.95 -3.65 -9.28
N VAL A 488 12.29 -3.12 -10.30
CA VAL A 488 10.86 -3.28 -10.53
C VAL A 488 10.63 -3.96 -11.86
N ASN A 489 9.90 -5.07 -11.84
CA ASN A 489 9.47 -5.79 -13.03
C ASN A 489 7.94 -5.84 -13.06
N ILE A 490 7.32 -5.24 -14.08
CA ILE A 490 5.88 -5.31 -14.35
C ILE A 490 5.69 -6.07 -15.65
N ASN A 491 5.04 -7.23 -15.58
CA ASN A 491 4.80 -8.09 -16.73
C ASN A 491 3.35 -8.53 -16.82
N ASN A 492 2.78 -8.45 -18.02
CA ASN A 492 1.40 -8.85 -18.30
C ASN A 492 0.38 -8.18 -17.37
N ALA A 493 0.47 -6.87 -17.20
CA ALA A 493 -0.43 -6.10 -16.34
C ALA A 493 -1.52 -5.35 -17.12
N TYR A 494 -2.64 -5.09 -16.46
CA TYR A 494 -3.77 -4.31 -16.95
C TYR A 494 -4.16 -3.24 -15.93
N ILE A 495 -3.80 -1.99 -16.21
CA ILE A 495 -3.98 -0.83 -15.32
C ILE A 495 -4.99 0.13 -15.97
N ASN A 496 -6.24 0.18 -15.48
CA ASN A 496 -7.32 0.89 -16.16
C ASN A 496 -8.18 1.78 -15.23
N ASN A 497 -8.60 2.97 -15.68
CA ASN A 497 -9.54 3.82 -14.95
C ASN A 497 -9.09 4.21 -13.52
N ASN A 498 -7.80 4.50 -13.31
CA ASN A 498 -7.30 4.91 -11.99
C ASN A 498 -7.14 6.45 -11.91
N LEU A 499 -7.37 6.99 -10.72
CA LEU A 499 -7.29 8.42 -10.43
C LEU A 499 -6.30 8.69 -9.29
N ASN A 500 -5.24 9.43 -9.59
CA ASN A 500 -4.45 10.14 -8.58
C ASN A 500 -5.00 11.57 -8.45
N ASP A 501 -5.74 11.82 -7.38
CA ASP A 501 -6.43 13.08 -7.13
C ASP A 501 -5.52 14.17 -6.50
N ASN A 502 -4.28 13.83 -6.19
CA ASN A 502 -3.34 14.75 -5.56
C ASN A 502 -2.67 15.65 -6.62
N LYS A 503 -2.76 16.97 -6.42
CA LYS A 503 -2.16 17.96 -7.34
C LYS A 503 -0.64 18.06 -7.21
N TYR A 504 -0.07 17.56 -6.12
CA TYR A 504 1.35 17.70 -5.79
C TYR A 504 2.14 16.39 -5.95
N LYS A 505 1.48 15.23 -5.95
CA LYS A 505 2.11 13.94 -6.20
C LYS A 505 1.94 13.54 -7.65
N CYS A 506 3.06 13.32 -8.34
CA CYS A 506 3.10 12.94 -9.75
C CYS A 506 2.98 11.42 -9.93
N GLY A 507 2.61 10.98 -11.13
CA GLY A 507 2.56 9.56 -11.49
C GLY A 507 1.32 8.83 -11.00
N LEU A 508 0.95 7.77 -11.71
CA LEU A 508 0.32 6.60 -11.08
C LEU A 508 1.40 5.74 -10.44
N ILE A 509 2.53 5.59 -11.09
CA ILE A 509 3.72 4.92 -10.60
C ILE A 509 4.79 6.01 -10.48
N SER A 510 5.22 6.29 -9.25
CA SER A 510 6.22 7.32 -8.97
C SER A 510 7.46 6.71 -8.37
N ASN A 511 8.62 7.25 -8.72
CA ASN A 511 9.90 6.89 -8.14
C ASN A 511 10.75 8.14 -7.88
N TYR A 512 11.45 8.13 -6.75
CA TYR A 512 12.21 9.29 -6.25
C TYR A 512 13.72 9.03 -6.06
N ASN A 513 14.20 7.84 -6.46
CA ASN A 513 15.57 7.36 -6.22
C ASN A 513 16.00 6.36 -7.31
N ASP A 514 17.30 6.17 -7.49
CA ASP A 514 17.91 5.27 -8.49
C ASP A 514 17.17 3.93 -8.66
N ILE A 515 16.86 3.58 -9.92
CA ILE A 515 15.94 2.48 -10.23
C ILE A 515 16.28 1.74 -11.53
N ILE A 516 16.06 0.42 -11.51
CA ILE A 516 15.93 -0.43 -12.70
C ILE A 516 14.45 -0.78 -12.83
N PHE A 517 13.82 -0.38 -13.93
CA PHE A 517 12.39 -0.45 -14.14
C PHE A 517 12.06 -1.11 -15.48
N ASP A 518 11.49 -2.31 -15.44
CA ASP A 518 11.13 -3.10 -16.61
C ASP A 518 9.60 -3.24 -16.71
N ILE A 519 9.00 -2.82 -17.83
CA ILE A 519 7.57 -3.00 -18.16
C ILE A 519 7.46 -3.83 -19.42
N GLN A 520 6.73 -4.95 -19.37
CA GLN A 520 6.55 -5.84 -20.51
C GLN A 520 5.09 -6.28 -20.66
N ASN A 521 4.62 -6.41 -21.89
CA ASN A 521 3.31 -6.99 -22.23
C ASN A 521 2.12 -6.33 -21.48
N THR A 522 2.21 -5.02 -21.21
CA THR A 522 1.31 -4.36 -20.26
C THR A 522 0.40 -3.36 -20.97
N THR A 523 -0.86 -3.28 -20.55
CA THR A 523 -1.85 -2.30 -21.05
C THR A 523 -2.23 -1.32 -19.93
N ILE A 524 -2.02 -0.03 -20.16
CA ILE A 524 -2.31 1.05 -19.22
C ILE A 524 -3.21 2.09 -19.88
N LYS A 525 -4.46 2.22 -19.43
CA LYS A 525 -5.41 3.10 -20.12
C LYS A 525 -6.41 3.86 -19.24
N ASN A 526 -6.92 4.96 -19.77
CA ASN A 526 -7.98 5.76 -19.15
C ASN A 526 -7.65 6.25 -17.72
N ASN A 527 -6.38 6.51 -17.44
CA ASN A 527 -5.96 6.97 -16.11
C ASN A 527 -5.83 8.48 -16.06
N ILE A 528 -6.08 9.06 -14.88
CA ILE A 528 -6.06 10.51 -14.65
C ILE A 528 -5.13 10.79 -13.48
N VAL A 529 -4.14 11.65 -13.70
CA VAL A 529 -3.26 12.17 -12.66
C VAL A 529 -3.40 13.70 -12.66
N LYS A 530 -3.77 14.29 -11.52
CA LYS A 530 -3.94 15.76 -11.45
C LYS A 530 -2.62 16.55 -11.47
N SER A 531 -1.50 15.88 -11.28
CA SER A 531 -0.15 16.44 -11.33
C SER A 531 0.57 16.01 -12.62
N ASN A 532 1.91 15.92 -12.59
CA ASN A 532 2.74 15.46 -13.70
C ASN A 532 2.77 13.93 -13.82
N GLY A 533 3.13 13.40 -14.98
CA GLY A 533 3.29 11.97 -15.24
C GLY A 533 1.96 11.23 -15.20
N GLY A 534 1.29 11.07 -16.35
CA GLY A 534 -0.02 10.41 -16.40
C GLY A 534 0.04 8.91 -16.08
N VAL A 535 1.23 8.31 -16.16
CA VAL A 535 1.48 6.94 -15.72
C VAL A 535 2.76 6.85 -14.87
N LEU A 536 3.92 7.14 -15.46
CA LEU A 536 5.24 7.05 -14.84
C LEU A 536 5.74 8.45 -14.47
N CYS A 537 6.26 8.59 -13.25
CA CYS A 537 6.96 9.78 -12.80
C CYS A 537 8.30 9.41 -12.15
N PHE A 538 9.40 9.93 -12.69
CA PHE A 538 10.75 9.72 -12.19
C PHE A 538 11.32 11.06 -11.72
N MET A 539 11.68 11.13 -10.45
CA MET A 539 12.18 12.33 -9.78
C MET A 539 13.51 12.04 -9.09
N ASN A 540 14.47 12.96 -9.16
CA ASN A 540 15.71 12.88 -8.37
C ASN A 540 16.57 11.58 -8.56
N ASN A 541 16.48 10.92 -9.72
CA ASN A 541 17.31 9.75 -10.08
C ASN A 541 18.72 10.14 -10.58
N ASN A 542 19.79 9.66 -9.98
CA ASN A 542 21.11 9.70 -10.64
C ASN A 542 21.24 8.61 -11.72
N ILE A 543 20.60 7.46 -11.47
CA ILE A 543 20.60 6.26 -12.31
C ILE A 543 19.14 5.87 -12.61
N LEU A 544 18.78 5.95 -13.89
CA LEU A 544 17.48 5.56 -14.42
C LEU A 544 17.66 4.57 -15.58
N ASN A 545 17.39 3.29 -15.31
CA ASN A 545 17.34 2.25 -16.33
C ASN A 545 15.89 1.82 -16.54
N LEU A 546 15.26 2.38 -17.58
CA LEU A 546 13.87 2.14 -17.92
C LEU A 546 13.78 1.32 -19.21
N LYS A 547 13.14 0.16 -19.15
CA LYS A 547 12.80 -0.66 -20.31
C LYS A 547 11.28 -0.82 -20.43
N ILE A 548 10.73 -0.50 -21.59
CA ILE A 548 9.31 -0.71 -21.91
C ILE A 548 9.22 -1.54 -23.19
N GLU A 549 8.54 -2.68 -23.14
CA GLU A 549 8.47 -3.62 -24.25
C GLU A 549 7.03 -4.12 -24.45
N SER A 550 6.61 -4.24 -25.72
CA SER A 550 5.33 -4.87 -26.10
C SER A 550 4.12 -4.34 -25.33
N SER A 551 4.04 -3.02 -25.11
CA SER A 551 3.06 -2.41 -24.20
C SER A 551 2.15 -1.39 -24.90
N LEU A 552 0.98 -1.10 -24.30
CA LEU A 552 -0.01 -0.16 -24.81
C LEU A 552 -0.37 0.88 -23.74
N PHE A 553 -0.27 2.15 -24.09
CA PHE A 553 -0.65 3.28 -23.24
C PHE A 553 -1.70 4.14 -23.94
N GLU A 554 -2.94 4.13 -23.43
CA GLU A 554 -4.08 4.73 -24.13
C GLU A 554 -4.91 5.68 -23.24
N ASN A 555 -5.27 6.87 -23.74
CA ASN A 555 -6.16 7.81 -23.04
C ASN A 555 -5.70 8.17 -21.61
N ASN A 556 -4.40 8.31 -21.35
CA ASN A 556 -3.90 8.77 -20.06
C ASN A 556 -3.81 10.30 -20.02
N TYR A 557 -4.08 10.90 -18.85
CA TYR A 557 -4.17 12.35 -18.67
C TYR A 557 -3.31 12.87 -17.50
N SER A 558 -2.59 13.98 -17.73
CA SER A 558 -1.79 14.67 -16.71
C SER A 558 -1.53 16.15 -17.03
N SER A 559 -0.83 16.86 -16.14
CA SER A 559 -0.35 18.24 -16.40
C SER A 559 0.82 18.27 -17.41
N ASN A 560 1.80 17.40 -17.24
CA ASN A 560 2.97 17.24 -18.10
C ASN A 560 3.32 15.75 -18.23
N GLY A 561 3.78 15.32 -19.40
CA GLY A 561 4.15 13.92 -19.64
C GLY A 561 2.94 13.01 -19.49
N GLY A 562 2.14 12.85 -20.56
CA GLY A 562 0.87 12.12 -20.49
C GLY A 562 1.04 10.65 -20.13
N VAL A 563 2.25 10.12 -20.32
CA VAL A 563 2.63 8.79 -19.87
C VAL A 563 3.88 8.85 -19.02
N ILE A 564 4.96 9.49 -19.48
CA ILE A 564 6.27 9.50 -18.82
C ILE A 564 6.64 10.94 -18.48
N TYR A 565 6.94 11.19 -17.21
CA TYR A 565 7.53 12.44 -16.73
C TYR A 565 8.85 12.14 -16.04
N ILE A 566 9.92 12.78 -16.49
CA ILE A 566 11.26 12.64 -15.92
C ILE A 566 11.73 14.03 -15.52
N ASN A 567 11.94 14.25 -14.23
CA ASN A 567 12.55 15.50 -13.77
C ASN A 567 13.63 15.27 -12.74
N ASN A 568 14.81 15.80 -13.02
CA ASN A 568 15.98 15.53 -12.21
C ASN A 568 16.79 16.77 -11.95
N LYS A 569 17.14 16.97 -10.68
CA LYS A 569 18.08 18.02 -10.29
C LYS A 569 19.50 17.50 -10.53
N SER A 570 20.08 17.83 -11.67
CA SER A 570 21.52 17.67 -11.94
C SER A 570 22.33 18.67 -11.08
N ASN A 571 22.33 18.50 -9.76
CA ASN A 571 23.00 19.43 -8.84
C ASN A 571 24.43 19.03 -8.45
N THR A 572 24.99 17.97 -9.02
CA THR A 572 26.37 17.59 -8.75
C THR A 572 27.20 17.58 -10.02
N ILE A 573 27.92 18.69 -10.22
CA ILE A 573 29.21 18.72 -10.90
C ILE A 573 30.13 17.82 -10.08
N TYR A 574 30.12 16.51 -10.34
CA TYR A 574 31.17 15.64 -9.84
C TYR A 574 32.43 15.97 -10.62
N ASN A 575 33.40 16.58 -9.94
CA ASN A 575 34.73 16.84 -10.48
C ASN A 575 35.35 15.56 -11.05
N ASP A 576 35.38 15.47 -12.38
CA ASP A 576 36.27 14.79 -13.34
C ASP A 576 37.49 13.98 -12.83
N ASN A 577 37.35 13.10 -11.83
CA ASN A 577 38.44 12.20 -11.42
C ASN A 577 38.06 10.72 -11.26
N TYR A 578 36.81 10.34 -11.54
CA TYR A 578 36.42 8.92 -11.71
C TYR A 578 35.88 8.73 -13.13
N GLY A 579 36.76 8.34 -14.05
CA GLY A 579 36.37 7.94 -15.40
C GLY A 579 35.49 6.69 -15.38
N ASN A 580 34.46 6.69 -16.24
CA ASN A 580 33.45 5.65 -16.52
C ASN A 580 32.10 5.75 -15.77
N LEU A 581 31.38 6.87 -15.88
CA LEU A 581 29.93 6.96 -15.59
C LEU A 581 29.05 7.02 -16.86
N ASP A 582 29.63 6.70 -18.02
CA ASP A 582 29.01 6.92 -19.35
C ASP A 582 27.86 5.96 -19.74
N ASN A 583 27.34 5.08 -18.88
CA ASN A 583 26.37 4.05 -19.31
C ASN A 583 25.17 3.74 -18.39
N ASP A 584 25.01 4.42 -17.25
CA ASP A 584 24.05 3.93 -16.23
C ASP A 584 22.63 4.53 -16.35
N ASN A 585 22.42 5.51 -17.23
CA ASN A 585 21.09 6.03 -17.56
C ASN A 585 20.67 5.55 -18.95
N ASN A 586 19.69 4.66 -19.02
CA ASN A 586 19.24 4.09 -20.27
C ASN A 586 17.72 3.98 -20.33
N VAL A 587 17.11 4.60 -21.35
CA VAL A 587 15.70 4.40 -21.71
C VAL A 587 15.60 3.60 -23.01
N GLU A 588 14.94 2.44 -22.92
CA GLU A 588 14.63 1.55 -24.03
C GLU A 588 13.10 1.40 -24.17
N ILE A 589 12.57 1.63 -25.38
CA ILE A 589 11.14 1.46 -25.68
C ILE A 589 10.99 0.68 -26.99
N VAL A 590 10.41 -0.52 -26.90
CA VAL A 590 10.33 -1.49 -28.00
C VAL A 590 8.89 -2.00 -28.17
N ASP A 591 8.43 -2.14 -29.41
CA ASP A 591 7.12 -2.71 -29.77
C ASP A 591 5.94 -2.08 -28.99
N THR A 592 5.98 -0.77 -28.75
CA THR A 592 5.07 -0.08 -27.82
C THR A 592 4.22 0.98 -28.53
N SER A 593 2.96 1.13 -28.11
CA SER A 593 2.03 2.11 -28.69
C SER A 593 1.50 3.09 -27.66
N PHE A 594 1.52 4.38 -28.01
CA PHE A 594 1.01 5.49 -27.21
C PHE A 594 -0.11 6.19 -27.97
N ILE A 595 -1.35 6.04 -27.50
CA ILE A 595 -2.55 6.40 -28.25
C ILE A 595 -3.42 7.38 -27.45
N ASN A 596 -3.80 8.51 -28.05
CA ASN A 596 -4.75 9.47 -27.46
C ASN A 596 -4.38 9.95 -26.04
N ASN A 597 -3.10 9.98 -25.66
CA ASN A 597 -2.71 10.55 -24.37
C ASN A 597 -2.76 12.08 -24.45
N ASN A 598 -3.24 12.73 -23.40
CA ASN A 598 -3.55 14.15 -23.41
C ASN A 598 -2.98 14.85 -22.18
N VAL A 599 -2.32 15.99 -22.37
CA VAL A 599 -1.80 16.79 -21.25
C VAL A 599 -2.19 18.26 -21.34
N GLU A 600 -2.19 18.93 -20.20
CA GLU A 600 -2.45 20.38 -20.14
C GLU A 600 -1.32 21.21 -20.77
N PHE A 601 -0.06 20.83 -20.51
CA PHE A 601 1.10 21.66 -20.86
C PHE A 601 2.06 20.92 -21.80
N PHE A 602 3.02 20.15 -21.31
CA PHE A 602 4.15 19.73 -22.13
C PHE A 602 4.24 18.21 -22.26
N GLY A 603 4.52 17.73 -23.47
CA GLY A 603 4.82 16.32 -23.74
C GLY A 603 3.61 15.41 -23.60
N GLY A 604 2.84 15.24 -24.68
CA GLY A 604 1.60 14.43 -24.64
C GLY A 604 1.82 12.96 -24.26
N VAL A 605 3.05 12.47 -24.43
CA VAL A 605 3.50 11.16 -23.93
C VAL A 605 4.69 11.34 -23.00
N ILE A 606 5.79 11.92 -23.48
CA ILE A 606 7.04 12.03 -22.73
C ILE A 606 7.34 13.50 -22.44
N TYR A 607 7.56 13.83 -21.17
CA TYR A 607 8.20 15.06 -20.75
C TYR A 607 9.52 14.74 -20.07
N SER A 608 10.60 15.45 -20.42
CA SER A 608 11.86 15.37 -19.71
C SER A 608 12.58 16.72 -19.63
N ASP A 609 13.04 17.08 -18.44
CA ASP A 609 14.05 18.13 -18.23
C ASP A 609 15.37 17.54 -17.67
N TYR A 610 15.54 16.22 -17.75
CA TYR A 610 16.72 15.53 -17.24
C TYR A 610 17.89 15.61 -18.22
N ASP A 611 18.96 16.31 -17.83
CA ASP A 611 20.17 16.45 -18.65
C ASP A 611 20.78 15.13 -19.11
N ASN A 612 20.87 14.12 -18.23
CA ASN A 612 21.51 12.84 -18.57
C ASN A 612 20.55 11.83 -19.22
N LEU A 613 19.42 12.27 -19.76
CA LEU A 613 18.50 11.39 -20.47
C LEU A 613 19.19 10.81 -21.72
N ASN A 614 19.40 9.49 -21.74
CA ASN A 614 19.85 8.77 -22.93
C ASN A 614 18.81 7.75 -23.35
N ILE A 615 18.15 8.03 -24.47
CA ILE A 615 17.29 7.07 -25.16
C ILE A 615 18.20 6.21 -26.06
N SER A 616 18.48 4.98 -25.64
CA SER A 616 19.42 4.11 -26.36
C SER A 616 18.75 3.35 -27.50
N ASN A 617 17.51 2.91 -27.29
CA ASN A 617 16.80 2.05 -28.23
C ASN A 617 15.32 2.42 -28.30
N LEU A 618 14.86 2.75 -29.52
CA LEU A 618 13.47 3.02 -29.85
C LEU A 618 13.14 2.19 -31.08
N LYS A 619 12.31 1.16 -30.93
CA LYS A 619 12.03 0.22 -32.02
C LYS A 619 10.57 -0.14 -32.09
N ASN A 620 10.01 -0.09 -33.30
CA ASN A 620 8.60 -0.41 -33.57
C ASN A 620 7.63 0.33 -32.64
N THR A 621 7.89 1.61 -32.41
CA THR A 621 7.13 2.43 -31.44
C THR A 621 6.20 3.37 -32.19
N SER A 622 4.95 3.52 -31.71
CA SER A 622 3.98 4.42 -32.33
C SER A 622 3.43 5.46 -31.37
N PHE A 623 3.34 6.71 -31.83
CA PHE A 623 2.75 7.85 -31.15
C PHE A 623 1.56 8.34 -31.99
N ILE A 624 0.34 8.03 -31.55
CA ILE A 624 -0.86 8.23 -32.34
C ILE A 624 -1.84 9.16 -31.60
N LYS A 625 -2.18 10.31 -32.21
CA LYS A 625 -3.21 11.25 -31.72
C LYS A 625 -2.97 11.76 -30.29
N ASN A 626 -1.72 11.86 -29.86
CA ASN A 626 -1.40 12.45 -28.57
C ASN A 626 -1.48 13.99 -28.67
N ASN A 627 -1.86 14.63 -27.56
CA ASN A 627 -2.12 16.07 -27.53
C ASN A 627 -1.48 16.77 -26.32
N ALA A 628 -0.91 17.95 -26.56
CA ALA A 628 -0.29 18.80 -25.53
C ALA A 628 -0.38 20.29 -25.90
N TYR A 629 0.01 21.19 -24.99
CA TYR A 629 0.27 22.58 -25.35
C TYR A 629 1.50 22.69 -26.26
N ALA A 630 2.63 22.05 -25.90
CA ALA A 630 3.78 21.89 -26.80
C ALA A 630 4.35 20.47 -26.71
N GLY A 631 4.85 19.96 -27.84
CA GLY A 631 5.36 18.60 -27.93
C GLY A 631 4.23 17.58 -27.82
N GLY A 632 3.37 17.52 -28.84
CA GLY A 632 2.15 16.69 -28.81
C GLY A 632 2.41 15.22 -28.51
N ALA A 633 3.59 14.68 -28.82
CA ALA A 633 4.07 13.40 -28.27
C ALA A 633 5.22 13.58 -27.26
N ILE A 634 6.28 14.32 -27.59
CA ILE A 634 7.51 14.38 -26.80
C ILE A 634 7.89 15.84 -26.53
N TYR A 635 8.23 16.16 -25.28
CA TYR A 635 8.81 17.45 -24.92
C TYR A 635 10.10 17.23 -24.13
N ILE A 636 11.21 17.76 -24.62
CA ILE A 636 12.53 17.62 -23.99
C ILE A 636 13.11 19.01 -23.81
N ASN A 637 13.45 19.38 -22.59
CA ASN A 637 14.03 20.69 -22.29
C ASN A 637 15.29 20.52 -21.46
N ASN A 638 16.33 20.00 -22.10
CA ASN A 638 17.61 19.68 -21.49
C ASN A 638 18.78 19.94 -22.47
N ASN A 639 20.02 19.84 -21.99
CA ASN A 639 21.21 20.10 -22.83
C ASN A 639 21.46 19.05 -23.94
N ASN A 640 20.77 17.91 -23.91
CA ASN A 640 20.95 16.78 -24.83
C ASN A 640 19.85 16.68 -25.91
N ASP A 641 18.98 17.68 -25.97
CA ASP A 641 17.83 17.73 -26.86
C ASP A 641 18.17 17.54 -28.35
N ALA A 642 19.28 18.11 -28.83
CA ALA A 642 19.74 18.00 -30.21
C ALA A 642 20.19 16.57 -30.57
N VAL A 643 20.83 15.87 -29.64
CA VAL A 643 21.28 14.48 -29.84
C VAL A 643 20.08 13.55 -29.90
N ILE A 644 19.14 13.70 -28.96
CA ILE A 644 17.92 12.90 -28.91
C ILE A 644 17.06 13.15 -30.16
N PHE A 645 16.93 14.41 -30.59
CA PHE A 645 16.22 14.77 -31.81
C PHE A 645 16.79 14.10 -33.05
N ASN A 646 18.11 14.10 -33.22
CA ASN A 646 18.74 13.44 -34.37
C ASN A 646 18.51 11.92 -34.35
N LYS A 647 18.45 11.30 -33.16
CA LYS A 647 18.07 9.88 -33.03
C LYS A 647 16.60 9.67 -33.41
N LEU A 648 15.68 10.47 -32.90
CA LEU A 648 14.23 10.35 -33.15
C LEU A 648 13.88 10.59 -34.63
N LYS A 649 14.40 11.66 -35.23
CA LYS A 649 14.07 12.08 -36.59
C LYS A 649 14.55 11.08 -37.65
N ASN A 650 15.67 10.40 -37.42
CA ASN A 650 16.28 9.49 -38.37
C ASN A 650 15.85 8.02 -38.16
N ASN A 651 14.98 7.76 -37.19
CA ASN A 651 14.57 6.40 -36.86
C ASN A 651 13.28 6.00 -37.58
N ASN A 652 13.42 5.18 -38.63
CA ASN A 652 12.30 4.65 -39.41
C ASN A 652 11.43 3.63 -38.64
N GLU A 653 11.86 3.19 -37.46
CA GLU A 653 11.11 2.27 -36.61
C GLU A 653 10.18 3.02 -35.63
N VAL A 654 10.12 4.36 -35.69
CA VAL A 654 9.22 5.19 -34.89
C VAL A 654 8.19 5.89 -35.77
N ASN A 655 6.91 5.70 -35.46
CA ASN A 655 5.80 6.27 -36.21
C ASN A 655 5.09 7.36 -35.42
N PHE A 656 4.99 8.55 -35.99
CA PHE A 656 4.18 9.65 -35.45
C PHE A 656 2.95 9.86 -36.35
N ILE A 657 1.74 9.75 -35.79
CA ILE A 657 0.49 9.78 -36.57
C ILE A 657 -0.51 10.72 -35.90
N ASN A 658 -0.78 11.85 -36.54
CA ASN A 658 -1.81 12.82 -36.15
C ASN A 658 -1.70 13.32 -34.70
N ASN A 659 -0.49 13.43 -34.14
CA ASN A 659 -0.31 14.14 -32.88
C ASN A 659 -0.55 15.64 -33.09
N THR A 660 -1.00 16.34 -32.05
CA THR A 660 -1.34 17.76 -32.13
C THR A 660 -0.74 18.53 -30.97
N SER A 661 -0.30 19.76 -31.23
CA SER A 661 0.03 20.72 -30.19
C SER A 661 -0.62 22.07 -30.45
N ILE A 662 -0.88 22.81 -29.36
CA ILE A 662 -1.51 24.14 -29.42
C ILE A 662 -0.49 25.23 -29.77
N SER A 663 0.76 25.09 -29.32
CA SER A 663 1.82 26.09 -29.45
C SER A 663 2.79 25.77 -30.58
N HIS A 664 3.50 24.65 -30.48
CA HIS A 664 4.50 24.23 -31.47
C HIS A 664 4.85 22.75 -31.27
N GLY A 665 5.39 22.12 -32.31
CA GLY A 665 5.83 20.73 -32.28
C GLY A 665 4.70 19.73 -32.03
N ASN A 666 3.98 19.36 -33.08
CA ASN A 666 2.95 18.32 -33.02
C ASN A 666 3.52 16.99 -32.51
N ASP A 667 4.74 16.63 -32.92
CA ASP A 667 5.38 15.39 -32.51
C ASP A 667 6.37 15.62 -31.38
N PHE A 668 7.34 16.53 -31.57
CA PHE A 668 8.33 16.87 -30.56
C PHE A 668 8.55 18.38 -30.47
N ALA A 669 8.86 18.87 -29.27
CA ALA A 669 9.17 20.28 -29.01
C ALA A 669 10.17 20.42 -27.86
N THR A 670 10.75 21.62 -27.71
CA THR A 670 11.58 22.00 -26.57
C THR A 670 11.17 23.36 -26.02
N GLY A 671 11.86 23.85 -24.98
CA GLY A 671 11.67 25.23 -24.54
C GLY A 671 12.21 26.25 -25.55
N PRO A 672 11.90 27.55 -25.38
CA PRO A 672 12.51 28.60 -26.18
C PRO A 672 14.04 28.56 -26.08
N ASN A 673 14.72 28.46 -27.23
CA ASN A 673 16.18 28.37 -27.34
C ASN A 673 16.79 29.56 -28.09
N LEU A 674 16.06 30.13 -29.06
CA LEU A 674 16.55 31.21 -29.91
C LEU A 674 15.52 32.33 -30.06
N ILE A 675 15.95 33.56 -29.83
CA ILE A 675 15.23 34.78 -30.22
C ILE A 675 15.75 35.22 -31.58
N LYS A 676 14.83 35.34 -32.55
CA LYS A 676 15.17 35.63 -33.93
C LYS A 676 14.47 36.87 -34.47
N LEU A 677 15.24 37.77 -35.09
CA LEU A 677 14.66 38.89 -35.84
C LEU A 677 13.91 38.35 -37.07
N LYS A 678 12.64 38.72 -37.20
CA LYS A 678 11.75 38.20 -38.26
C LYS A 678 12.25 38.55 -39.68
N ASP A 679 12.82 39.74 -39.84
CA ASP A 679 13.36 40.26 -41.10
C ASP A 679 14.90 40.10 -41.17
N GLN A 680 15.36 38.88 -41.46
CA GLN A 680 16.79 38.49 -41.38
C GLN A 680 17.75 39.21 -42.35
N ASN A 681 17.25 40.02 -43.29
CA ASN A 681 18.06 40.59 -44.37
C ASN A 681 18.65 41.97 -44.02
N ILE A 682 18.41 42.49 -42.80
CA ILE A 682 18.81 43.85 -42.42
C ILE A 682 19.54 43.81 -41.07
N ASN A 683 20.87 43.68 -41.10
CA ASN A 683 21.72 43.87 -39.91
C ASN A 683 22.12 45.33 -39.71
N LYS A 684 21.76 46.20 -40.67
CA LYS A 684 22.10 47.62 -40.68
C LYS A 684 20.86 48.45 -40.94
N PHE A 685 20.41 49.19 -39.93
CA PHE A 685 19.34 50.15 -40.07
C PHE A 685 19.90 51.54 -40.28
N THR A 686 19.20 52.33 -41.08
CA THR A 686 19.47 53.76 -41.21
C THR A 686 18.20 54.47 -40.80
N VAL A 687 18.28 55.25 -39.74
CA VAL A 687 17.17 56.03 -39.18
C VAL A 687 17.64 57.45 -38.94
N LYS A 688 16.71 58.39 -38.79
CA LYS A 688 16.99 59.72 -38.29
C LYS A 688 16.83 59.76 -36.78
N SER A 689 17.46 60.74 -36.13
CA SER A 689 17.28 60.91 -34.69
C SER A 689 15.80 61.14 -34.35
N GLY A 690 15.27 60.41 -33.37
CA GLY A 690 13.86 60.42 -32.95
C GLY A 690 12.85 59.75 -33.89
N GLU A 691 13.30 59.22 -35.03
CA GLU A 691 12.47 58.37 -35.91
C GLU A 691 12.18 57.03 -35.25
N SER A 692 10.95 56.51 -35.41
CA SER A 692 10.57 55.20 -34.87
C SER A 692 11.17 54.07 -35.72
N LEU A 693 12.00 53.24 -35.10
CA LEU A 693 12.47 51.98 -35.62
C LEU A 693 11.51 50.86 -35.18
N SER A 694 11.09 50.00 -36.11
CA SER A 694 10.24 48.84 -35.78
C SER A 694 11.08 47.57 -35.87
N LEU A 695 11.27 46.87 -34.74
CA LEU A 695 11.94 45.57 -34.69
C LEU A 695 10.95 44.51 -34.19
N ASN A 696 10.89 43.37 -34.89
CA ASN A 696 9.99 42.27 -34.57
C ASN A 696 10.80 40.99 -34.35
N TYR A 697 10.74 40.47 -33.14
CA TYR A 697 11.41 39.23 -32.76
C TYR A 697 10.41 38.10 -32.55
N ILE A 698 10.83 36.88 -32.87
CA ILE A 698 10.06 35.65 -32.65
C ILE A 698 10.85 34.70 -31.74
N LEU A 699 10.12 33.91 -30.95
CA LEU A 699 10.69 32.80 -30.18
C LEU A 699 10.74 31.54 -31.03
N ILE A 700 11.87 30.85 -30.94
CA ILE A 700 12.13 29.61 -31.64
C ILE A 700 12.67 28.59 -30.63
N ASP A 701 12.19 27.36 -30.72
CA ASP A 701 12.70 26.24 -29.92
C ASP A 701 14.06 25.72 -30.47
N SER A 702 14.64 24.71 -29.84
CA SER A 702 15.92 24.13 -30.30
C SER A 702 15.80 23.31 -31.59
N TYR A 703 14.59 23.00 -32.03
CA TYR A 703 14.31 22.28 -33.28
C TYR A 703 13.93 23.21 -34.43
N ASN A 704 14.17 24.53 -34.28
CA ASN A 704 13.84 25.58 -35.25
C ASN A 704 12.34 25.75 -35.51
N GLN A 705 11.49 25.42 -34.55
CA GLN A 705 10.04 25.61 -34.61
C GLN A 705 9.68 26.96 -34.00
N THR A 706 8.79 27.71 -34.66
CA THR A 706 8.30 28.99 -34.13
C THR A 706 7.29 28.73 -33.03
N ILE A 707 7.46 29.37 -31.88
CA ILE A 707 6.60 29.18 -30.70
C ILE A 707 5.39 30.10 -30.81
N GLU A 708 4.18 29.55 -30.85
CA GLU A 708 2.94 30.32 -30.75
C GLU A 708 2.40 30.25 -29.32
N ASP A 709 2.62 31.29 -28.52
CA ASP A 709 2.34 31.25 -27.09
C ASP A 709 0.91 31.72 -26.71
N ASN A 710 -0.12 31.06 -27.24
CA ASN A 710 -1.52 31.47 -27.08
C ASN A 710 -2.00 31.50 -25.61
N TYR A 711 -1.36 30.71 -24.73
CA TYR A 711 -1.69 30.66 -23.30
C TYR A 711 -0.73 31.46 -22.41
N LYS A 712 0.18 32.25 -23.01
CA LYS A 712 1.07 33.18 -22.32
C LYS A 712 2.10 32.52 -21.37
N TYR A 713 2.50 31.27 -21.60
CA TYR A 713 3.53 30.56 -20.81
C TYR A 713 4.91 31.21 -20.86
N TYR A 714 5.23 31.87 -21.95
CA TYR A 714 6.51 32.53 -22.22
C TYR A 714 6.40 34.05 -22.20
N SER A 715 5.27 34.60 -21.75
CA SER A 715 5.03 36.05 -21.69
C SER A 715 5.88 36.81 -20.67
N ASN A 716 6.58 36.08 -19.80
CA ASN A 716 7.54 36.63 -18.84
C ASN A 716 8.94 36.86 -19.43
N ILE A 717 9.17 36.52 -20.70
CA ILE A 717 10.42 36.83 -21.40
C ILE A 717 10.37 38.30 -21.81
N ILE A 718 11.30 39.10 -21.27
CA ILE A 718 11.45 40.53 -21.55
C ILE A 718 12.74 40.72 -22.33
N LEU A 719 12.63 41.30 -23.53
CA LEU A 719 13.76 41.65 -24.38
C LEU A 719 14.07 43.14 -24.20
N HIS A 720 15.31 43.41 -23.81
CA HIS A 720 15.87 44.74 -23.70
C HIS A 720 16.79 45.02 -24.87
N VAL A 721 16.78 46.28 -25.30
CA VAL A 721 17.65 46.81 -26.33
C VAL A 721 18.46 47.94 -25.72
N ASN A 722 19.77 47.79 -25.73
CA ASN A 722 20.70 48.75 -25.16
C ASN A 722 21.71 49.22 -26.19
N ILE A 723 22.37 50.35 -25.92
CA ILE A 723 23.46 50.84 -26.76
C ILE A 723 24.76 50.21 -26.24
N LYS A 724 25.56 49.66 -27.15
CA LYS A 724 26.87 49.10 -26.82
C LYS A 724 27.83 50.21 -26.39
N GLU A 725 28.15 50.25 -25.11
CA GLU A 725 29.15 51.17 -24.58
C GLU A 725 30.57 50.64 -24.87
N ASP A 726 31.27 51.24 -25.84
CA ASP A 726 32.73 51.09 -25.92
C ASP A 726 33.37 52.09 -24.95
N ILE A 727 34.17 51.57 -24.01
CA ILE A 727 34.69 52.23 -22.79
C ILE A 727 35.47 53.56 -23.03
N ASN A 728 35.75 53.94 -24.29
CA ASN A 728 36.53 55.12 -24.65
C ASN A 728 35.79 56.19 -25.49
N ASP A 729 34.51 56.01 -25.86
CA ASP A 729 33.80 56.99 -26.70
C ASP A 729 32.92 57.95 -25.88
N ILE A 730 33.45 59.15 -25.63
CA ILE A 730 32.72 60.32 -25.08
C ILE A 730 31.46 60.62 -25.91
N GLU A 731 31.46 60.21 -27.19
CA GLU A 731 30.38 60.39 -28.16
C GLU A 731 29.08 59.63 -27.83
N ILE A 732 29.16 58.54 -27.07
CA ILE A 732 28.00 57.68 -26.75
C ILE A 732 27.18 58.25 -25.57
N GLN A 733 27.81 59.06 -24.70
CA GLN A 733 27.17 59.62 -23.50
C GLN A 733 26.01 60.58 -23.79
N ASN A 734 25.90 61.07 -25.02
CA ASN A 734 24.83 61.97 -25.47
C ASN A 734 23.81 61.26 -26.37
N THR A 735 23.42 60.05 -26.00
CA THR A 735 22.36 59.28 -26.67
C THR A 735 21.29 58.83 -25.69
N ILE A 736 20.02 58.80 -26.13
CA ILE A 736 18.89 58.28 -25.35
C ILE A 736 18.10 57.32 -26.22
N ILE A 737 17.80 56.15 -25.67
CA ILE A 737 16.93 55.16 -26.28
C ILE A 737 15.60 55.12 -25.52
N ASN A 738 14.48 55.13 -26.24
CA ASN A 738 13.13 55.03 -25.69
C ASN A 738 12.37 53.90 -26.38
N GLY A 739 11.48 53.23 -25.64
CA GLY A 739 10.67 52.12 -26.18
C GLY A 739 11.52 50.90 -26.53
N ASN A 740 12.56 50.66 -25.74
CA ASN A 740 13.61 49.66 -25.93
C ASN A 740 13.36 48.33 -25.22
N GLU A 741 12.15 48.15 -24.71
CA GLU A 741 11.72 46.93 -24.03
C GLU A 741 10.49 46.38 -24.73
N CYS A 742 10.43 45.06 -24.91
CA CYS A 742 9.21 44.40 -25.32
C CYS A 742 9.02 43.07 -24.56
N LEU A 743 7.75 42.70 -24.39
CA LEU A 743 7.33 41.41 -23.86
C LEU A 743 6.93 40.51 -25.01
N PHE A 744 7.28 39.22 -24.92
CA PHE A 744 6.79 38.26 -25.89
C PHE A 744 5.29 37.97 -25.66
N SER A 745 4.44 38.35 -26.61
CA SER A 745 3.02 38.00 -26.63
C SER A 745 2.75 37.09 -27.82
N ASN A 746 2.15 35.92 -27.58
CA ASN A 746 1.98 34.86 -28.60
C ASN A 746 3.31 34.50 -29.30
N GLY A 747 4.43 34.55 -28.56
CA GLY A 747 5.76 34.27 -29.09
C GLY A 747 6.39 35.37 -29.94
N ILE A 748 5.78 36.57 -29.99
CA ILE A 748 6.27 37.72 -30.76
C ILE A 748 6.57 38.90 -29.83
N CYS A 749 7.71 39.55 -30.03
CA CYS A 749 8.12 40.77 -29.34
C CYS A 749 8.20 41.90 -30.37
N GLU A 750 7.34 42.91 -30.25
CA GLU A 750 7.22 44.01 -31.22
C GLU A 750 7.67 45.35 -30.59
N LEU A 751 8.84 45.84 -30.99
CA LEU A 751 9.35 47.16 -30.62
C LEU A 751 8.89 48.20 -31.63
N LYS A 752 7.59 48.54 -31.63
CA LYS A 752 7.00 49.49 -32.61
C LYS A 752 7.41 50.95 -32.39
N ASN A 753 7.82 51.29 -31.17
CA ASN A 753 8.07 52.66 -30.74
C ASN A 753 9.54 52.89 -30.34
N LEU A 754 10.46 52.02 -30.79
CA LEU A 754 11.87 52.18 -30.50
C LEU A 754 12.38 53.46 -31.15
N LYS A 755 12.85 54.42 -30.35
CA LYS A 755 13.38 55.70 -30.83
C LYS A 755 14.74 55.94 -30.22
N ILE A 756 15.70 56.28 -31.06
CA ILE A 756 17.05 56.62 -30.63
C ILE A 756 17.27 58.11 -30.92
N TYR A 757 17.69 58.84 -29.91
CA TYR A 757 18.02 60.25 -29.98
C TYR A 757 19.53 60.41 -29.83
N SER A 758 20.14 61.24 -30.67
CA SER A 758 21.55 61.61 -30.58
C SER A 758 21.73 63.13 -30.72
N GLU A 759 22.90 63.63 -30.32
CA GLU A 759 23.26 65.05 -30.50
C GLU A 759 23.73 65.37 -31.93
N TYR A 760 24.34 64.41 -32.61
CA TYR A 760 24.80 64.51 -34.00
C TYR A 760 24.65 63.17 -34.75
N PRO A 761 24.73 63.15 -36.09
CA PRO A 761 24.71 61.92 -36.86
C PRO A 761 25.84 60.99 -36.44
N ILE A 762 25.50 59.76 -36.05
CA ILE A 762 26.42 58.81 -35.42
C ILE A 762 26.11 57.37 -35.86
N ASN A 763 27.13 56.52 -35.85
CA ASN A 763 26.96 55.08 -36.01
C ASN A 763 26.96 54.44 -34.62
N LEU A 764 25.90 53.72 -34.28
CA LEU A 764 25.76 53.01 -33.02
C LEU A 764 25.65 51.52 -33.27
N LYS A 765 25.98 50.74 -32.24
CA LYS A 765 25.62 49.33 -32.15
C LYS A 765 24.61 49.14 -31.03
N LEU A 766 23.53 48.45 -31.33
CA LEU A 766 22.59 48.00 -30.30
C LEU A 766 22.98 46.59 -29.84
N ILE A 767 22.95 46.37 -28.53
CA ILE A 767 23.02 45.05 -27.90
C ILE A 767 21.63 44.65 -27.43
N LEU A 768 21.34 43.36 -27.53
CA LEU A 768 20.13 42.75 -27.01
C LEU A 768 20.43 41.97 -25.74
N ASP A 769 19.56 42.11 -24.74
CA ASP A 769 19.73 41.48 -23.44
C ASP A 769 18.39 41.03 -22.84
N LEU A 770 18.46 40.05 -21.92
CA LEU A 770 17.32 39.40 -21.30
C LEU A 770 17.42 39.52 -19.79
N GLU A 771 16.33 39.88 -19.12
CA GLU A 771 16.32 40.00 -17.66
C GLU A 771 16.35 38.66 -16.94
N ASN A 772 15.73 37.61 -17.50
CA ASN A 772 15.25 36.49 -16.68
C ASN A 772 15.55 35.08 -17.24
N LYS A 773 16.24 34.92 -18.39
CA LYS A 773 16.52 33.59 -18.99
C LYS A 773 17.78 33.55 -19.85
N ASN A 774 18.40 32.37 -19.92
CA ASN A 774 19.47 32.05 -20.85
C ASN A 774 18.89 31.55 -22.18
N ILE A 775 18.50 32.46 -23.06
CA ILE A 775 18.04 32.14 -24.42
C ILE A 775 18.99 32.82 -25.40
N ASN A 776 19.44 32.10 -26.43
CA ASN A 776 20.34 32.68 -27.42
C ASN A 776 19.61 33.74 -28.24
N ILE A 777 20.31 34.82 -28.60
CA ILE A 777 19.76 35.87 -29.45
C ILE A 777 20.53 35.86 -30.76
N SER A 778 19.85 35.62 -31.88
CA SER A 778 20.50 35.82 -33.18
C SER A 778 20.70 37.31 -33.44
N ASN A 779 21.84 37.66 -34.06
CA ASN A 779 22.22 39.05 -34.32
C ASN A 779 22.29 39.89 -33.02
N GLU A 780 23.12 39.45 -32.06
CA GLU A 780 23.32 40.15 -30.77
C GLU A 780 23.66 41.63 -30.94
N ASP A 781 24.38 41.98 -32.02
CA ASP A 781 24.70 43.35 -32.40
C ASP A 781 23.89 43.77 -33.64
N ILE A 782 23.20 44.92 -33.56
CA ILE A 782 22.56 45.57 -34.71
C ILE A 782 23.27 46.89 -35.01
N ASP A 783 23.73 47.07 -36.25
CA ASP A 783 24.34 48.32 -36.69
C ASP A 783 23.25 49.36 -36.99
N ILE A 784 23.34 50.54 -36.37
CA ILE A 784 22.43 51.66 -36.63
C ILE A 784 23.22 52.88 -37.08
N VAL A 785 22.81 53.44 -38.21
CA VAL A 785 23.28 54.73 -38.70
C VAL A 785 22.22 55.77 -38.42
N ILE A 786 22.48 56.66 -37.46
CA ILE A 786 21.64 57.83 -37.22
C ILE A 786 22.08 58.93 -38.18
N ARG A 787 21.23 59.28 -39.14
CA ARG A 787 21.45 60.38 -40.09
C ARG A 787 20.87 61.69 -39.58
N ASP A 788 21.40 62.77 -40.12
CA ASP A 788 20.81 64.10 -39.94
C ASP A 788 19.42 64.19 -40.61
N CYS A 789 18.66 65.23 -40.27
CA CYS A 789 17.37 65.50 -40.89
C CYS A 789 17.53 65.83 -42.37
N ASP A 790 16.56 65.41 -43.19
CA ASP A 790 16.57 65.78 -44.59
C ASP A 790 16.37 67.30 -44.75
N ASN A 791 16.84 67.86 -45.87
CA ASN A 791 16.75 69.30 -46.13
C ASN A 791 15.32 69.85 -46.10
N ASN A 792 14.30 69.03 -46.33
CA ASN A 792 12.87 69.37 -46.26
C ASN A 792 12.25 69.22 -44.87
N GLN A 793 12.94 68.59 -43.91
CA GLN A 793 12.49 68.38 -42.54
C GLN A 793 13.05 69.43 -41.57
N ILE A 794 12.37 69.59 -40.43
CA ILE A 794 12.75 70.51 -39.37
C ILE A 794 13.53 69.73 -38.32
N LYS A 795 14.76 70.19 -38.05
CA LYS A 795 15.57 69.70 -36.93
C LYS A 795 15.04 70.37 -35.67
N MET A 796 14.54 69.57 -34.74
CA MET A 796 14.02 70.00 -33.44
C MET A 796 14.94 69.48 -32.34
N PHE A 797 14.89 70.05 -31.15
CA PHE A 797 15.71 69.63 -30.01
C PHE A 797 14.85 69.25 -28.81
N THR A 798 15.21 68.17 -28.14
CA THR A 798 14.64 67.77 -26.85
C THR A 798 15.16 68.68 -25.73
N LYS A 799 14.58 68.56 -24.52
CA LYS A 799 15.06 69.31 -23.33
C LYS A 799 16.52 69.00 -22.96
N ASN A 800 17.05 67.87 -23.43
CA ASN A 800 18.42 67.42 -23.19
C ASN A 800 19.36 67.73 -24.38
N TYR A 801 18.97 68.65 -25.27
CA TYR A 801 19.75 69.06 -26.45
C TYR A 801 20.01 67.95 -27.50
N LEU A 802 19.30 66.83 -27.45
CA LEU A 802 19.33 65.82 -28.52
C LEU A 802 18.41 66.24 -29.65
N TYR A 803 18.85 66.14 -30.91
CA TYR A 803 18.03 66.54 -32.04
C TYR A 803 17.03 65.45 -32.42
N TYR A 804 15.96 65.81 -33.11
CA TYR A 804 15.07 64.89 -33.80
C TYR A 804 14.46 65.56 -35.02
N CYS A 805 13.96 64.76 -35.97
CA CYS A 805 13.45 65.27 -37.23
C CYS A 805 11.93 65.22 -37.26
N GLU A 806 11.31 66.36 -37.56
CA GLU A 806 9.87 66.44 -37.80
C GLU A 806 9.59 66.87 -39.24
N ASP A 807 8.54 66.29 -39.82
CA ASP A 807 7.97 66.83 -41.05
C ASP A 807 7.27 68.15 -40.74
N PRO A 808 7.38 69.15 -41.63
CA PRO A 808 6.73 70.43 -41.43
C PRO A 808 5.21 70.26 -41.36
N ILE A 809 4.59 70.83 -40.33
CA ILE A 809 3.14 70.86 -40.13
C ILE A 809 2.56 72.07 -40.87
N CYS A 810 1.63 71.83 -41.78
CA CYS A 810 0.89 72.87 -42.51
C CYS A 810 -0.57 72.91 -42.03
N ASN A 811 -1.28 73.99 -42.37
CA ASN A 811 -2.71 74.15 -42.04
C ASN A 811 -3.56 73.08 -42.75
N ASP A 812 -4.72 72.73 -42.18
CA ASP A 812 -5.64 71.71 -42.73
C ASP A 812 -6.11 72.04 -44.16
N ASP A 813 -6.10 73.33 -44.53
CA ASP A 813 -6.43 73.81 -45.87
C ASP A 813 -5.38 73.44 -46.93
N CYS A 814 -4.21 72.92 -46.54
CA CYS A 814 -3.18 72.45 -47.45
C CYS A 814 -3.49 71.02 -47.93
N PRO A 815 -3.78 70.80 -49.23
CA PRO A 815 -4.29 69.51 -49.73
C PRO A 815 -3.18 68.47 -49.97
N ILE A 816 -2.38 68.19 -48.95
CA ILE A 816 -1.27 67.22 -48.99
C ILE A 816 -1.80 65.82 -49.25
N SER A 817 -2.92 65.45 -48.59
CA SER A 817 -3.60 64.16 -48.77
C SER A 817 -4.08 63.92 -50.21
N ASN A 818 -4.42 64.99 -50.93
CA ASN A 818 -4.88 64.90 -52.32
C ASN A 818 -3.71 64.81 -53.31
N GLY A 819 -2.46 64.84 -52.83
CA GLY A 819 -1.27 64.80 -53.68
C GLY A 819 -1.12 66.02 -54.58
N THR A 820 -1.69 67.17 -54.19
CA THR A 820 -1.68 68.42 -54.99
C THR A 820 -0.79 69.51 -54.38
N ALA A 821 -0.40 69.35 -53.11
CA ALA A 821 0.51 70.22 -52.40
C ALA A 821 1.53 69.41 -51.58
N ILE A 822 2.67 70.03 -51.28
CA ILE A 822 3.65 69.56 -50.29
C ILE A 822 3.79 70.60 -49.20
N CYS A 823 3.94 70.16 -47.95
CA CYS A 823 4.34 71.05 -46.87
C CYS A 823 5.85 71.22 -46.89
N LYS A 824 6.33 72.47 -46.93
CA LYS A 824 7.75 72.80 -46.94
C LYS A 824 8.09 73.54 -45.65
N LYS A 825 9.24 73.21 -45.07
CA LYS A 825 9.71 73.89 -43.86
C LYS A 825 9.94 75.39 -44.06
N GLY A 826 9.59 76.17 -43.05
CA GLY A 826 9.85 77.61 -42.98
C GLY A 826 11.33 77.96 -42.85
N SER A 827 11.64 79.25 -42.84
CA SER A 827 13.02 79.76 -42.67
C SER A 827 13.51 79.77 -41.21
N LEU A 828 12.62 79.56 -40.24
CA LEU A 828 12.96 79.52 -38.82
C LEU A 828 13.41 78.11 -38.43
N GLU A 829 14.59 78.01 -37.84
CA GLU A 829 15.13 76.75 -37.31
C GLU A 829 14.44 76.40 -35.98
N ASN A 830 14.34 75.10 -35.66
CA ASN A 830 13.83 74.55 -34.39
C ASN A 830 12.37 74.93 -34.04
N ILE A 831 11.55 75.34 -35.01
CA ILE A 831 10.13 75.65 -34.81
C ILE A 831 9.31 74.98 -35.90
N ASN A 832 8.53 73.97 -35.52
CA ASN A 832 7.55 73.33 -36.39
C ASN A 832 6.14 73.88 -36.11
N SER A 833 5.70 74.88 -36.86
CA SER A 833 4.39 75.51 -36.67
C SER A 833 3.74 75.85 -38.00
N VAL A 834 2.42 75.66 -38.03
CA VAL A 834 1.52 76.00 -39.15
C VAL A 834 1.71 77.43 -39.64
N GLN A 835 2.08 78.36 -38.76
CA GLN A 835 2.28 79.77 -39.13
C GLN A 835 3.54 80.00 -39.98
N PHE A 836 4.56 79.16 -39.81
CA PHE A 836 5.89 79.39 -40.40
C PHE A 836 6.20 78.43 -41.55
N ASN A 837 5.55 77.27 -41.59
CA ASN A 837 5.67 76.32 -42.69
C ASN A 837 4.82 76.75 -43.88
N LEU A 838 5.29 76.40 -45.08
CA LEU A 838 4.69 76.84 -46.34
C LEU A 838 3.99 75.67 -47.04
N CYS A 839 2.69 75.82 -47.30
CA CYS A 839 1.98 74.94 -48.23
C CYS A 839 2.36 75.34 -49.66
N ASN A 840 3.01 74.44 -50.40
CA ASN A 840 3.46 74.73 -51.75
C ASN A 840 2.85 73.75 -52.75
N CYS A 841 2.23 74.26 -53.81
CA CYS A 841 1.60 73.40 -54.81
C CYS A 841 2.63 72.59 -55.59
N ILE A 842 2.31 71.32 -55.83
CA ILE A 842 3.14 70.45 -56.67
C ILE A 842 3.04 70.97 -58.13
N PRO A 843 4.12 70.92 -58.94
CA PRO A 843 4.07 71.36 -60.33
C PRO A 843 2.86 70.81 -61.11
N GLY A 844 2.09 71.69 -61.74
CA GLY A 844 0.82 71.35 -62.41
C GLY A 844 -0.43 71.67 -61.59
N TYR A 845 -0.28 72.18 -60.37
CA TYR A 845 -1.38 72.69 -59.54
C TYR A 845 -1.08 74.14 -59.07
N ILE A 846 -2.12 74.96 -59.01
CA ILE A 846 -2.10 76.38 -58.60
C ILE A 846 -3.35 76.70 -57.75
N GLY A 847 -3.43 77.94 -57.24
CA GLY A 847 -4.50 78.38 -56.33
C GLY A 847 -4.07 78.34 -54.86
N ASN A 848 -4.74 79.12 -54.01
CA ASN A 848 -4.35 79.28 -52.59
C ASN A 848 -4.34 77.96 -51.80
N ASN A 849 -5.14 76.97 -52.21
CA ASN A 849 -5.17 75.63 -51.64
C ASN A 849 -4.83 74.58 -52.72
N CYS A 850 -4.04 74.92 -53.74
CA CYS A 850 -3.57 74.00 -54.79
C CYS A 850 -4.66 73.17 -55.51
N GLN A 851 -5.88 73.68 -55.55
CA GLN A 851 -7.06 72.98 -56.06
C GLN A 851 -7.24 73.10 -57.58
N GLU A 852 -6.51 73.99 -58.24
CA GLU A 852 -6.66 74.26 -59.68
C GLU A 852 -5.54 73.60 -60.47
N LYS A 853 -5.88 72.75 -61.45
CA LYS A 853 -4.88 72.17 -62.36
C LYS A 853 -4.39 73.22 -63.35
N ASP A 854 -3.08 73.45 -63.37
CA ASP A 854 -2.39 74.28 -64.35
C ASP A 854 -2.12 73.47 -65.63
N TYR A 855 -3.11 73.45 -66.53
CA TYR A 855 -3.04 72.72 -67.80
C TYR A 855 -1.94 73.23 -68.76
N LEU A 856 -1.36 74.41 -68.53
CA LEU A 856 -0.28 74.95 -69.37
C LEU A 856 1.07 74.26 -69.08
N LYS A 857 1.31 73.78 -67.84
CA LYS A 857 2.57 73.10 -67.46
C LYS A 857 2.59 71.58 -67.69
N LEU A 858 1.44 70.92 -67.80
CA LEU A 858 1.35 69.48 -68.08
C LEU A 858 1.83 69.09 -69.50
N LYS A 859 1.94 70.06 -70.42
CA LYS A 859 2.42 69.81 -71.81
C LYS A 859 3.93 69.52 -71.91
N TYR A 860 4.69 69.66 -70.82
CA TYR A 860 6.14 69.48 -70.78
C TYR A 860 6.63 68.33 -69.85
N ILE A 861 5.72 67.53 -69.27
CA ILE A 861 6.07 66.40 -68.37
C ILE A 861 5.37 65.10 -68.83
N LEU A 862 5.24 64.91 -70.15
CA LEU A 862 4.97 63.60 -70.77
C LEU A 862 6.18 63.19 -71.61
#